data_AF-A0A3E0PDT4-F1
#
_entry.id   AF-A0A3E0PDT4-F1
#
_cell.length_a   1.000
_cell.length_b   1.000
_cell.length_c   1.000
_cell.angle_alpha   90.00
_cell.angle_beta   90.00
_cell.angle_gamma   90.00
#
_symmetry.space_group_name_H-M   'P 1'
#
loop_
_entity.id
_entity.type
_entity.pdbx_description
1 polymer ?
#
loop_
_entity_poly.entity_id
_entity_poly.type
_entity_poly.pdbx_seq_one_letter_code
_entity_poly.pdbx_strand_id
1 'polypeptide(L)'
;MPLAESIASALAVELGKKAYRRLTSRTPVSLAIQTASVRLAKEGLEIEGHLKSWIISKEFQSICKDVVSTKISATDESVLMSFIESVDLYLGEEATDERNLEVAERVVTVFLEEMENHLLNSEQGLTTLSSQVKEGNEASKRREQEQTSLLKQIVAQTSNLPFGEFLESTEGKLKDLLEVTSDKLKDRKYKDARNTLNIVLETVPVESLGRSLISRIENQLGVCELMVGERGAARSHFNRSLELEPDNPNTLGNLAMLTFMDGNLKDAVSVARQAVKVDARHSQSTSILIRALQKTSGIEAVSSLIKEKPWVRDDANCLLGLGIAYYEEERFDEATECLEKAIAIEGFDKSCYLILGASHISPVLKSLQVDPPLAWKLPDTTYSRLEKALKYSDLAVKSFGQSEARTDRIESYRLRASVNSLLGNYSDAIEDCNTIIDIDPDNDAAKDILAQSLFEDGKYREAEKVYRAIEDQEVLDRTVYQRAFCLAKLERFQEASTVLSENWDPTEFSSRMVLIADMFLNVHILSTAEPHAVAKEEIEKYVSDPELDENFHARIIRSKLLMGSGEFERARVELESFLTIASANQAIQLKLELGTQLAFQGIWTDAAVYLDEVVSPGVPTETAFVYVETLINSGRDKDALAFLTRVREEIEFELRLVEIEVGLMETLGFISKAYELLGELCEVESNPIYLLEAARLSIRLGESEQATKLVSQIDRSAIASDSRALAKLSRLTYVLGLPDARDLAYRALLTDYGNPQMHINYLGICVHSENENEQVELDVVDVETAVTLKYDNGNEQVFVLSDSDPSNHLGLTLRQTDSLSGKLLGKRVGDAVALKESEFGDLNAKVISVTSKYTFAVRRLLADFERLFGADNRLLSLDVGEDDFSLFFRQLDRRFAHVSHVLELYKQHQLPVSLVSKLVGRSRLDSWLALTAKEEGQLFFRGGERELLAIDSDCKDVVIDLIALLTGESLNLLQLLEKKFGTIYYSQELFEELNQCIGESQNTKKSSETVYRTSEGNYNFVSNSGLQEARLDRLTRIKEFLTNSATRIEGATSEIGDRAKVDEIAKVLGRTALSAIAIAKTKGIPLLVDDLGISTIAGKEFDLPSYSFQTVLLSALESGDLQEEEYHESIMKLVLSNYRSPVLTVKDFLWVCQRFSWRLEPEVKYFLRELEDAQTSALFVANVTSELVKNACLNLSQDVSRDLFIDFLLTSLGKRSDVTEVVSRLKMLLVERMRLLPVYLPKVLATIRIWEQVKGY
;
A
#
# COMPACT_ATOMS: atom_id res chain seq x y z
N MET A 1 -41.60 6.75 39.07
CA MET A 1 -41.60 8.02 39.85
C MET A 1 -40.40 8.20 40.82
N PRO A 2 -40.27 7.59 42.02
CA PRO A 2 -39.14 7.90 42.91
C PRO A 2 -37.79 7.40 42.42
N LEU A 3 -37.82 6.33 41.62
CA LEU A 3 -36.63 5.55 41.30
C LEU A 3 -35.75 6.18 40.20
N ALA A 4 -36.36 6.60 39.08
CA ALA A 4 -35.66 7.29 38.00
C ALA A 4 -34.98 8.58 38.48
N GLU A 5 -35.67 9.35 39.34
CA GLU A 5 -35.14 10.57 39.94
C GLU A 5 -33.98 10.29 40.91
N SER A 6 -34.09 9.23 41.74
CA SER A 6 -33.02 8.80 42.64
C SER A 6 -31.78 8.30 41.90
N ILE A 7 -31.95 7.55 40.80
CA ILE A 7 -30.85 7.05 39.96
C ILE A 7 -30.21 8.18 39.16
N ALA A 8 -31.01 9.06 38.55
CA ALA A 8 -30.50 10.24 37.84
C ALA A 8 -29.73 11.17 38.79
N SER A 9 -30.24 11.39 40.00
CA SER A 9 -29.55 12.16 41.03
C SER A 9 -28.26 11.48 41.50
N ALA A 10 -28.24 10.15 41.67
CA ALA A 10 -27.05 9.41 42.10
C ALA A 10 -25.96 9.35 41.01
N LEU A 11 -26.35 9.11 39.76
CA LEU A 11 -25.47 9.21 38.61
C LEU A 11 -24.89 10.62 38.46
N ALA A 12 -25.70 11.66 38.68
CA ALA A 12 -25.20 13.02 38.61
C ALA A 12 -24.24 13.38 39.78
N VAL A 13 -24.39 12.74 40.94
CA VAL A 13 -23.41 12.81 42.05
C VAL A 13 -22.09 12.10 41.68
N GLU A 14 -22.13 11.00 40.92
CA GLU A 14 -20.91 10.37 40.35
C GLU A 14 -20.17 11.26 39.32
N LEU A 15 -20.85 12.24 38.73
CA LEU A 15 -20.45 12.91 37.49
C LEU A 15 -20.13 14.41 37.67
N GLY A 16 -19.22 14.77 38.59
CA GLY A 16 -18.61 16.11 38.56
C GLY A 16 -18.28 16.56 37.12
N LYS A 17 -18.58 17.83 36.78
CA LYS A 17 -18.89 18.44 35.46
C LYS A 17 -18.32 17.89 34.12
N LYS A 18 -17.36 16.97 34.05
CA LYS A 18 -16.85 16.37 32.80
C LYS A 18 -16.44 14.89 32.99
N ALA A 19 -17.30 13.93 32.64
CA ALA A 19 -16.94 12.62 32.04
C ALA A 19 -18.14 11.64 31.95
N TYR A 20 -19.05 11.82 30.99
CA TYR A 20 -20.15 10.87 30.75
C TYR A 20 -19.70 9.59 30.00
N ARG A 21 -18.66 9.65 29.16
CA ARG A 21 -18.13 8.47 28.42
C ARG A 21 -17.58 7.35 29.32
N ARG A 22 -17.22 7.64 30.59
CA ARG A 22 -16.68 6.65 31.53
C ARG A 22 -17.76 5.85 32.28
N LEU A 23 -19.05 6.21 32.14
CA LEU A 23 -20.18 5.58 32.84
C LEU A 23 -20.29 4.07 32.56
N THR A 24 -20.14 3.67 31.30
CA THR A 24 -20.27 2.27 30.87
C THR A 24 -19.11 1.38 31.33
N SER A 25 -18.01 1.98 31.81
CA SER A 25 -16.81 1.30 32.30
C SER A 25 -16.72 1.22 33.83
N ARG A 26 -17.63 1.88 34.57
CA ARG A 26 -17.67 1.82 36.05
C ARG A 26 -18.37 0.56 36.51
N THR A 27 -17.75 -0.13 37.47
CA THR A 27 -18.11 -1.51 37.87
C THR A 27 -19.60 -1.70 38.22
N PRO A 28 -20.28 -0.79 38.95
CA PRO A 28 -21.70 -0.97 39.28
C PRO A 28 -22.65 -0.70 38.10
N VAL A 29 -22.36 0.32 37.28
CA VAL A 29 -23.18 0.70 36.11
C VAL A 29 -22.98 -0.29 34.97
N SER A 30 -21.74 -0.72 34.74
CA SER A 30 -21.42 -1.77 33.77
C SER A 30 -22.06 -3.10 34.15
N LEU A 31 -22.07 -3.47 35.45
CA LEU A 31 -22.80 -4.65 35.92
C LEU A 31 -24.29 -4.48 35.68
N ALA A 32 -24.90 -3.34 36.02
CA ALA A 32 -26.33 -3.12 35.81
C ALA A 32 -26.72 -3.26 34.33
N ILE A 33 -25.93 -2.68 33.41
CA ILE A 33 -26.14 -2.85 31.96
C ILE A 33 -26.02 -4.33 31.56
N GLN A 34 -24.99 -5.03 32.04
CA GLN A 34 -24.76 -6.43 31.70
C GLN A 34 -25.87 -7.35 32.27
N THR A 35 -26.27 -7.15 33.52
CA THR A 35 -27.33 -7.93 34.18
C THR A 35 -28.69 -7.68 33.54
N ALA A 36 -29.01 -6.41 33.23
CA ALA A 36 -30.23 -6.06 32.50
C ALA A 36 -30.25 -6.69 31.09
N SER A 37 -29.12 -6.64 30.38
CA SER A 37 -28.98 -7.22 29.05
C SER A 37 -29.13 -8.75 29.08
N VAL A 38 -28.55 -9.44 30.06
CA VAL A 38 -28.71 -10.89 30.25
C VAL A 38 -30.16 -11.25 30.60
N ARG A 39 -30.85 -10.41 31.38
CA ARG A 39 -32.26 -10.62 31.76
C ARG A 39 -33.18 -10.45 30.56
N LEU A 40 -32.94 -9.45 29.71
CA LEU A 40 -33.74 -9.15 28.51
C LEU A 40 -33.38 -10.04 27.31
N ALA A 41 -32.15 -10.55 27.23
CA ALA A 41 -31.75 -11.54 26.21
C ALA A 41 -32.49 -12.87 26.35
N LYS A 42 -32.92 -13.25 27.57
CA LYS A 42 -33.81 -14.42 27.77
C LYS A 42 -35.20 -14.24 27.16
N GLU A 43 -35.58 -13.01 26.85
CA GLU A 43 -36.82 -12.62 26.18
C GLU A 43 -36.59 -12.31 24.68
N GLY A 44 -35.37 -12.53 24.16
CA GLY A 44 -35.02 -12.36 22.75
C GLY A 44 -34.56 -10.96 22.33
N LEU A 45 -34.23 -10.07 23.29
CA LEU A 45 -33.83 -8.68 23.02
C LEU A 45 -32.33 -8.47 23.28
N GLU A 46 -31.57 -8.16 22.23
CA GLU A 46 -30.13 -7.80 22.31
C GLU A 46 -29.94 -6.28 22.39
N ILE A 47 -29.83 -5.75 23.61
CA ILE A 47 -29.90 -4.30 23.86
C ILE A 47 -28.70 -3.71 24.63
N GLU A 48 -27.62 -4.47 24.79
CA GLU A 48 -26.47 -4.02 25.59
C GLU A 48 -25.78 -2.79 24.96
N GLY A 49 -25.55 -2.83 23.64
CA GLY A 49 -24.97 -1.69 22.90
C GLY A 49 -25.89 -0.47 22.92
N HIS A 50 -27.19 -0.71 22.83
CA HIS A 50 -28.25 0.29 22.88
C HIS A 50 -28.31 1.02 24.23
N LEU A 51 -28.29 0.29 25.35
CA LEU A 51 -28.21 0.88 26.69
C LEU A 51 -26.91 1.66 26.92
N LYS A 52 -25.76 1.14 26.43
CA LYS A 52 -24.47 1.83 26.52
C LYS A 52 -24.50 3.16 25.76
N SER A 53 -25.06 3.17 24.55
CA SER A 53 -25.20 4.37 23.73
C SER A 53 -26.13 5.41 24.37
N TRP A 54 -27.28 4.97 24.88
CA TRP A 54 -28.24 5.87 25.52
C TRP A 54 -27.68 6.58 26.75
N ILE A 55 -26.98 5.86 27.64
CA ILE A 55 -26.45 6.45 28.88
C ILE A 55 -25.40 7.54 28.60
N ILE A 56 -24.74 7.48 27.43
CA ILE A 56 -23.79 8.50 26.99
C ILE A 56 -24.42 9.55 26.04
N SER A 57 -25.69 9.42 25.68
CA SER A 57 -26.42 10.33 24.78
C SER A 57 -26.56 11.73 25.37
N LYS A 58 -26.66 12.77 24.53
CA LYS A 58 -26.79 14.16 25.00
C LYS A 58 -28.14 14.38 25.70
N GLU A 59 -29.14 13.62 25.32
CA GLU A 59 -30.52 13.65 25.78
C GLU A 59 -30.60 13.14 27.23
N PHE A 60 -30.05 11.95 27.49
CA PHE A 60 -29.96 11.40 28.86
C PHE A 60 -29.05 12.24 29.77
N GLN A 61 -27.97 12.80 29.21
CA GLN A 61 -27.11 13.74 29.91
C GLN A 61 -27.83 15.02 30.33
N SER A 62 -28.71 15.55 29.48
CA SER A 62 -29.52 16.73 29.81
C SER A 62 -30.46 16.42 30.97
N ILE A 63 -31.15 15.28 30.94
CA ILE A 63 -32.05 14.85 32.02
C ILE A 63 -31.31 14.77 33.36
N CYS A 64 -30.12 14.15 33.38
CA CYS A 64 -29.30 14.07 34.60
C CYS A 64 -28.88 15.47 35.12
N LYS A 65 -28.54 16.41 34.23
CA LYS A 65 -28.18 17.79 34.60
C LYS A 65 -29.38 18.59 35.11
N ASP A 66 -30.54 18.43 34.48
CA ASP A 66 -31.75 19.19 34.79
C ASP A 66 -32.31 18.80 36.17
N VAL A 67 -32.26 17.51 36.52
CA VAL A 67 -32.61 16.96 37.85
C VAL A 67 -31.73 17.58 38.95
N VAL A 68 -30.41 17.70 38.72
CA VAL A 68 -29.48 18.33 39.69
C VAL A 68 -29.68 19.82 39.86
N SER A 69 -30.08 20.51 38.79
CA SER A 69 -30.34 21.96 38.84
C SER A 69 -31.67 22.34 39.52
N THR A 70 -32.43 21.35 40.03
CA THR A 70 -33.77 21.48 40.64
C THR A 70 -34.84 22.11 39.73
N LYS A 71 -34.62 22.14 38.41
CA LYS A 71 -35.54 22.81 37.47
C LYS A 71 -36.70 21.94 36.99
N ILE A 72 -36.57 20.61 36.97
CA ILE A 72 -37.61 19.66 36.50
C ILE A 72 -37.49 18.33 37.28
N SER A 73 -38.60 17.64 37.59
CA SER A 73 -38.58 16.22 38.02
C SER A 73 -38.52 15.33 36.78
N ALA A 74 -37.53 14.44 36.64
CA ALA A 74 -37.48 13.48 35.55
C ALA A 74 -38.72 12.57 35.60
N THR A 75 -39.63 12.72 34.64
CA THR A 75 -40.80 11.84 34.53
C THR A 75 -40.39 10.56 33.82
N ASP A 76 -41.04 9.43 34.15
CA ASP A 76 -40.75 8.13 33.51
C ASP A 76 -40.91 8.24 31.97
N GLU A 77 -41.84 9.08 31.50
CA GLU A 77 -42.05 9.43 30.09
C GLU A 77 -40.86 10.18 29.46
N SER A 78 -40.28 11.17 30.15
CA SER A 78 -39.10 11.90 29.64
C SER A 78 -37.84 11.03 29.51
N VAL A 79 -37.65 10.11 30.46
CA VAL A 79 -36.54 9.16 30.43
C VAL A 79 -36.76 8.16 29.29
N LEU A 80 -37.98 7.65 29.15
CA LEU A 80 -38.36 6.74 28.07
C LEU A 80 -38.19 7.38 26.69
N MET A 81 -38.66 8.60 26.49
CA MET A 81 -38.51 9.32 25.23
C MET A 81 -37.03 9.56 24.90
N SER A 82 -36.18 9.87 25.88
CA SER A 82 -34.74 10.01 25.64
C SER A 82 -34.08 8.71 25.18
N PHE A 83 -34.58 7.55 25.62
CA PHE A 83 -34.08 6.25 25.16
C PHE A 83 -34.49 6.00 23.71
N ILE A 84 -35.76 6.25 23.40
CA ILE A 84 -36.31 6.04 22.05
C ILE A 84 -35.61 6.95 21.04
N GLU A 85 -35.49 8.24 21.35
CA GLU A 85 -34.87 9.24 20.48
C GLU A 85 -33.37 9.00 20.26
N SER A 86 -32.66 8.45 21.23
CA SER A 86 -31.21 8.26 21.14
C SER A 86 -30.78 6.94 20.52
N VAL A 87 -31.67 5.96 20.46
CA VAL A 87 -31.30 4.59 20.06
C VAL A 87 -31.99 4.09 18.79
N ASP A 88 -32.95 4.86 18.26
CA ASP A 88 -33.62 4.61 16.97
C ASP A 88 -34.07 3.13 16.81
N LEU A 89 -34.78 2.67 17.85
CA LEU A 89 -35.02 1.25 18.11
C LEU A 89 -36.04 0.67 17.11
N TYR A 90 -35.57 0.13 15.99
CA TYR A 90 -36.39 -0.38 14.88
C TYR A 90 -36.49 -1.92 14.89
N LEU A 91 -37.65 -2.47 15.27
CA LEU A 91 -37.89 -3.93 15.41
C LEU A 91 -38.54 -4.57 14.16
N GLY A 92 -38.13 -4.13 12.96
CA GLY A 92 -38.57 -4.69 11.68
C GLY A 92 -39.89 -4.12 11.13
N GLU A 93 -40.14 -4.35 9.83
CA GLU A 93 -41.15 -3.65 9.01
C GLU A 93 -42.63 -3.84 9.42
N GLU A 94 -42.94 -4.74 10.37
CA GLU A 94 -44.33 -4.99 10.84
C GLU A 94 -44.62 -4.48 12.27
N ALA A 95 -43.68 -3.81 12.94
CA ALA A 95 -43.88 -3.31 14.31
C ALA A 95 -44.56 -1.92 14.32
N THR A 96 -45.72 -1.80 14.96
CA THR A 96 -46.44 -0.53 15.19
C THR A 96 -45.76 0.33 16.27
N ASP A 97 -45.87 1.66 16.19
CA ASP A 97 -45.30 2.61 17.17
C ASP A 97 -45.65 2.27 18.64
N GLU A 98 -46.87 1.79 18.91
CA GLU A 98 -47.29 1.35 20.26
C GLU A 98 -46.48 0.17 20.80
N ARG A 99 -46.04 -0.76 19.93
CA ARG A 99 -45.31 -1.97 20.34
C ARG A 99 -43.84 -1.65 20.59
N ASN A 100 -43.26 -0.71 19.83
CA ASN A 100 -41.91 -0.19 20.07
C ASN A 100 -41.87 0.61 21.38
N LEU A 101 -42.93 1.38 21.67
CA LEU A 101 -43.08 2.09 22.95
C LEU A 101 -43.14 1.11 24.13
N GLU A 102 -43.95 0.04 24.03
CA GLU A 102 -44.08 -0.97 25.09
C GLU A 102 -42.76 -1.73 25.35
N VAL A 103 -41.99 -2.03 24.29
CA VAL A 103 -40.67 -2.66 24.43
C VAL A 103 -39.66 -1.69 25.02
N ALA A 104 -39.63 -0.43 24.57
CA ALA A 104 -38.75 0.59 25.14
C ALA A 104 -39.04 0.82 26.63
N GLU A 105 -40.33 0.87 27.01
CA GLU A 105 -40.76 1.03 28.40
C GLU A 105 -40.27 -0.16 29.24
N ARG A 106 -40.36 -1.37 28.69
CA ARG A 106 -39.88 -2.58 29.35
C ARG A 106 -38.37 -2.58 29.55
N VAL A 107 -37.61 -2.21 28.52
CA VAL A 107 -36.15 -2.14 28.56
C VAL A 107 -35.66 -1.13 29.58
N VAL A 108 -36.22 0.09 29.55
CA VAL A 108 -35.87 1.16 30.49
C VAL A 108 -36.22 0.77 31.92
N THR A 109 -37.38 0.15 32.14
CA THR A 109 -37.81 -0.28 33.48
C THR A 109 -36.85 -1.32 34.08
N VAL A 110 -36.55 -2.39 33.34
CA VAL A 110 -35.63 -3.44 33.82
C VAL A 110 -34.24 -2.87 34.06
N PHE A 111 -33.77 -1.98 33.19
CA PHE A 111 -32.49 -1.32 33.38
C PHE A 111 -32.46 -0.47 34.67
N LEU A 112 -33.51 0.30 34.95
CA LEU A 112 -33.61 1.10 36.17
C LEU A 112 -33.67 0.23 37.45
N GLU A 113 -34.35 -0.92 37.41
CA GLU A 113 -34.35 -1.88 38.53
C GLU A 113 -32.93 -2.42 38.82
N GLU A 114 -32.20 -2.83 37.80
CA GLU A 114 -30.83 -3.35 37.98
C GLU A 114 -29.85 -2.25 38.42
N MET A 115 -30.07 -1.02 37.96
CA MET A 115 -29.34 0.15 38.45
C MET A 115 -29.62 0.42 39.93
N GLU A 116 -30.86 0.29 40.40
CA GLU A 116 -31.17 0.38 41.83
C GLU A 116 -30.40 -0.68 42.63
N ASN A 117 -30.43 -1.93 42.16
CA ASN A 117 -29.80 -3.07 42.83
C ASN A 117 -28.28 -2.92 42.92
N HIS A 118 -27.63 -2.57 41.81
CA HIS A 118 -26.18 -2.53 41.73
C HIS A 118 -25.58 -1.20 42.15
N LEU A 119 -26.23 -0.07 41.88
CA LEU A 119 -25.68 1.25 42.20
C LEU A 119 -26.14 1.77 43.58
N LEU A 120 -27.43 1.64 43.92
CA LEU A 120 -28.00 2.22 45.14
C LEU A 120 -28.06 1.25 46.32
N ASN A 121 -28.28 -0.04 46.07
CA ASN A 121 -28.52 -1.03 47.12
C ASN A 121 -27.36 -2.01 47.34
N SER A 122 -26.31 -1.97 46.51
CA SER A 122 -25.12 -2.83 46.70
C SER A 122 -24.04 -2.14 47.54
N GLU A 123 -23.32 -2.92 48.34
CA GLU A 123 -22.22 -2.40 49.17
C GLU A 123 -21.12 -1.76 48.31
N GLN A 124 -20.87 -2.30 47.12
CA GLN A 124 -19.90 -1.79 46.14
C GLN A 124 -20.39 -0.48 45.46
N GLY A 125 -21.68 -0.38 45.16
CA GLY A 125 -22.31 0.83 44.62
C GLY A 125 -22.34 1.96 45.65
N LEU A 126 -22.76 1.66 46.89
CA LEU A 126 -22.77 2.60 48.01
C LEU A 126 -21.35 3.05 48.40
N THR A 127 -20.35 2.17 48.37
CA THR A 127 -18.95 2.57 48.60
C THR A 127 -18.43 3.47 47.48
N THR A 128 -18.76 3.18 46.20
CA THR A 128 -18.41 4.02 45.04
C THR A 128 -19.07 5.41 45.11
N LEU A 129 -20.36 5.47 45.47
CA LEU A 129 -21.06 6.73 45.70
C LEU A 129 -20.48 7.47 46.93
N SER A 130 -20.14 6.76 48.00
CA SER A 130 -19.58 7.36 49.22
C SER A 130 -18.14 7.85 49.04
N SER A 131 -17.31 7.20 48.24
CA SER A 131 -15.92 7.61 47.98
C SER A 131 -15.89 8.88 47.15
N GLN A 132 -16.80 9.04 46.18
CA GLN A 132 -16.93 10.26 45.37
C GLN A 132 -17.57 11.42 46.14
N VAL A 133 -18.56 11.16 47.01
CA VAL A 133 -19.07 12.16 47.95
C VAL A 133 -17.97 12.57 48.96
N LYS A 134 -17.08 11.65 49.34
CA LYS A 134 -15.91 11.92 50.20
C LYS A 134 -14.79 12.68 49.51
N GLU A 135 -14.48 12.35 48.25
CA GLU A 135 -13.38 12.96 47.48
C GLU A 135 -13.76 14.31 46.86
N GLY A 136 -15.04 14.54 46.54
CA GLY A 136 -15.51 15.82 45.99
C GLY A 136 -16.12 16.78 47.00
N ASN A 137 -16.69 16.29 48.11
CA ASN A 137 -17.41 17.13 49.08
C ASN A 137 -16.88 17.05 50.51
N GLU A 138 -16.27 15.97 51.02
CA GLU A 138 -15.87 15.97 52.45
C GLU A 138 -14.59 16.76 52.74
N ALA A 139 -13.60 16.84 51.86
CA ALA A 139 -12.39 17.64 52.14
C ALA A 139 -12.63 19.16 52.03
N SER A 140 -13.50 19.60 51.11
CA SER A 140 -13.83 21.01 50.90
C SER A 140 -15.00 21.48 51.74
N LYS A 141 -16.04 20.66 51.91
CA LYS A 141 -17.25 20.98 52.67
C LYS A 141 -17.08 20.70 54.18
N ARG A 142 -16.23 19.75 54.62
CA ARG A 142 -15.81 19.72 56.04
C ARG A 142 -14.92 20.91 56.37
N ARG A 143 -14.00 21.34 55.49
CA ARG A 143 -13.24 22.58 55.71
C ARG A 143 -14.16 23.80 55.71
N GLU A 144 -15.10 23.94 54.79
CA GLU A 144 -16.08 25.05 54.77
C GLU A 144 -17.07 25.01 55.94
N GLN A 145 -17.56 23.83 56.34
CA GLN A 145 -18.43 23.69 57.51
C GLN A 145 -17.66 23.87 58.82
N GLU A 146 -16.41 23.38 58.93
CA GLU A 146 -15.52 23.68 60.05
C GLU A 146 -15.20 25.18 60.10
N GLN A 147 -14.95 25.85 58.97
CA GLN A 147 -14.69 27.29 58.86
C GLN A 147 -15.92 28.15 59.19
N THR A 148 -17.10 27.78 58.68
CA THR A 148 -18.38 28.44 59.02
C THR A 148 -18.75 28.17 60.47
N SER A 149 -18.40 26.99 61.01
CA SER A 149 -18.54 26.67 62.43
C SER A 149 -17.53 27.42 63.30
N LEU A 150 -16.31 27.66 62.83
CA LEU A 150 -15.27 28.45 63.50
C LEU A 150 -15.71 29.91 63.57
N LEU A 151 -16.23 30.47 62.47
CA LEU A 151 -16.83 31.81 62.40
C LEU A 151 -18.05 31.93 63.33
N LYS A 152 -18.95 30.94 63.33
CA LYS A 152 -20.10 30.90 64.27
C LYS A 152 -19.67 30.71 65.73
N GLN A 153 -18.62 29.93 66.00
CA GLN A 153 -18.03 29.77 67.34
C GLN A 153 -17.32 31.03 67.80
N ILE A 154 -16.60 31.73 66.91
CA ILE A 154 -15.99 33.02 67.19
C ILE A 154 -17.11 34.01 67.55
N VAL A 155 -18.16 34.15 66.73
CA VAL A 155 -19.31 35.04 67.00
C VAL A 155 -20.07 34.65 68.28
N ALA A 156 -20.18 33.36 68.61
CA ALA A 156 -20.86 32.88 69.81
C ALA A 156 -20.01 32.95 71.10
N GLN A 157 -18.68 32.84 71.02
CA GLN A 157 -17.76 32.97 72.17
C GLN A 157 -17.39 34.44 72.44
N THR A 158 -17.38 35.30 71.42
CA THR A 158 -17.05 36.74 71.52
C THR A 158 -18.12 37.56 72.24
N SER A 159 -19.34 37.04 72.39
CA SER A 159 -20.44 37.74 73.05
C SER A 159 -20.40 37.69 74.60
N ASN A 160 -19.48 36.92 75.23
CA ASN A 160 -19.46 36.71 76.69
C ASN A 160 -18.07 36.62 77.38
N LEU A 161 -16.94 36.96 76.73
CA LEU A 161 -15.59 36.85 77.34
C LEU A 161 -15.03 38.20 77.86
N PRO A 162 -14.21 38.21 78.94
CA PRO A 162 -13.45 39.39 79.35
C PRO A 162 -12.43 39.83 78.27
N PHE A 163 -12.25 41.14 78.09
CA PHE A 163 -11.51 41.77 76.98
C PHE A 163 -10.07 41.25 76.75
N GLY A 164 -9.38 40.77 77.79
CA GLY A 164 -8.02 40.23 77.68
C GLY A 164 -7.93 38.83 77.05
N GLU A 165 -8.80 37.90 77.45
CA GLU A 165 -8.87 36.55 76.85
C GLU A 165 -9.55 36.57 75.47
N PHE A 166 -10.40 37.57 75.24
CA PHE A 166 -11.03 37.87 73.96
C PHE A 166 -9.99 38.16 72.85
N LEU A 167 -8.94 38.92 73.14
CA LEU A 167 -7.92 39.29 72.15
C LEU A 167 -7.06 38.09 71.72
N GLU A 168 -6.56 37.27 72.66
CA GLU A 168 -5.65 36.15 72.34
C GLU A 168 -6.33 35.00 71.58
N SER A 169 -7.55 34.60 71.99
CA SER A 169 -8.29 33.50 71.34
C SER A 169 -8.76 33.85 69.92
N THR A 170 -9.17 35.11 69.71
CA THR A 170 -9.76 35.56 68.44
C THR A 170 -8.68 35.89 67.41
N GLU A 171 -7.55 36.44 67.84
CA GLU A 171 -6.42 36.75 66.95
C GLU A 171 -5.76 35.48 66.38
N GLY A 172 -5.66 34.40 67.16
CA GLY A 172 -5.16 33.10 66.69
C GLY A 172 -6.04 32.50 65.58
N LYS A 173 -7.36 32.45 65.79
CA LYS A 173 -8.31 31.92 64.80
C LYS A 173 -8.44 32.79 63.55
N LEU A 174 -8.28 34.11 63.67
CA LEU A 174 -8.21 35.05 62.54
C LEU A 174 -6.93 34.85 61.71
N LYS A 175 -5.80 34.54 62.36
CA LYS A 175 -4.56 34.18 61.64
C LYS A 175 -4.74 32.90 60.83
N ASP A 176 -5.37 31.87 61.39
CA ASP A 176 -5.68 30.61 60.68
C ASP A 176 -6.58 30.87 59.45
N LEU A 177 -7.59 31.74 59.58
CA LEU A 177 -8.47 32.11 58.47
C LEU A 177 -7.73 32.90 57.39
N LEU A 178 -6.76 33.74 57.76
CA LEU A 178 -5.90 34.47 56.82
C LEU A 178 -4.86 33.57 56.11
N GLU A 179 -4.48 32.45 56.73
CA GLU A 179 -3.70 31.41 56.07
C GLU A 179 -4.57 30.65 55.06
N VAL A 180 -5.81 30.32 55.41
CA VAL A 180 -6.79 29.72 54.49
C VAL A 180 -7.08 30.65 53.31
N THR A 181 -7.25 31.96 53.52
CA THR A 181 -7.45 32.90 52.41
C THR A 181 -6.18 33.05 51.57
N SER A 182 -5.00 33.02 52.20
CA SER A 182 -3.72 32.92 51.49
C SER A 182 -3.62 31.66 50.62
N ASP A 183 -4.10 30.52 51.08
CA ASP A 183 -4.15 29.29 50.29
C ASP A 183 -5.17 29.39 49.15
N LYS A 184 -6.35 29.97 49.39
CA LYS A 184 -7.33 30.27 48.32
C LYS A 184 -6.76 31.22 47.26
N LEU A 185 -5.96 32.20 47.67
CA LEU A 185 -5.26 33.13 46.77
C LEU A 185 -4.19 32.41 45.95
N LYS A 186 -3.41 31.49 46.54
CA LYS A 186 -2.46 30.62 45.82
C LYS A 186 -3.16 29.69 44.84
N ASP A 187 -4.33 29.17 45.22
CA ASP A 187 -5.21 28.36 44.38
C ASP A 187 -6.01 29.19 43.36
N ARG A 188 -5.77 30.51 43.30
CA ARG A 188 -6.39 31.47 42.37
C ARG A 188 -7.93 31.54 42.45
N LYS A 189 -8.50 31.23 43.61
CA LYS A 189 -9.95 31.35 43.90
C LYS A 189 -10.27 32.73 44.47
N TYR A 190 -10.07 33.76 43.63
CA TYR A 190 -10.08 35.16 44.07
C TYR A 190 -11.46 35.62 44.54
N LYS A 191 -12.54 35.11 43.93
CA LYS A 191 -13.91 35.46 44.33
C LYS A 191 -14.26 34.87 45.69
N ASP A 192 -13.90 33.62 45.93
CA ASP A 192 -14.11 32.95 47.22
C ASP A 192 -13.25 33.56 48.33
N ALA A 193 -11.99 33.89 48.03
CA ALA A 193 -11.10 34.59 48.96
C ALA A 193 -11.66 35.98 49.32
N ARG A 194 -12.10 36.75 48.32
CA ARG A 194 -12.76 38.05 48.50
C ARG A 194 -13.99 37.93 49.40
N ASN A 195 -14.88 36.99 49.11
CA ASN A 195 -16.10 36.77 49.90
C ASN A 195 -15.74 36.41 51.35
N THR A 196 -14.75 35.53 51.55
CA THR A 196 -14.28 35.14 52.88
C THR A 196 -13.76 36.35 53.67
N LEU A 197 -12.95 37.21 53.03
CA LEU A 197 -12.35 38.40 53.66
C LEU A 197 -13.38 39.49 53.96
N ASN A 198 -14.35 39.71 53.06
CA ASN A 198 -15.44 40.66 53.28
C ASN A 198 -16.32 40.25 54.46
N ILE A 199 -16.65 38.95 54.57
CA ILE A 199 -17.40 38.42 55.72
C ILE A 199 -16.64 38.67 57.04
N VAL A 200 -15.31 38.56 57.06
CA VAL A 200 -14.49 38.84 58.25
C VAL A 200 -14.61 40.31 58.68
N LEU A 201 -14.55 41.24 57.72
CA LEU A 201 -14.68 42.68 57.99
C LEU A 201 -16.10 43.08 58.43
N GLU A 202 -17.12 42.36 57.98
CA GLU A 202 -18.52 42.60 58.37
C GLU A 202 -18.88 42.01 59.75
N THR A 203 -18.20 40.94 60.16
CA THR A 203 -18.56 40.19 61.38
C THR A 203 -17.74 40.55 62.62
N VAL A 204 -16.54 41.12 62.44
CA VAL A 204 -15.65 41.52 63.55
C VAL A 204 -15.52 43.05 63.60
N PRO A 205 -15.79 43.72 64.75
CA PRO A 205 -15.63 45.17 64.87
C PRO A 205 -14.21 45.61 64.55
N VAL A 206 -14.04 46.56 63.63
CA VAL A 206 -12.72 47.02 63.14
C VAL A 206 -11.87 47.59 64.28
N GLU A 207 -12.49 48.18 65.31
CA GLU A 207 -11.82 48.71 66.50
C GLU A 207 -11.20 47.62 67.39
N SER A 208 -11.61 46.36 67.22
CA SER A 208 -11.10 45.20 67.95
C SER A 208 -9.96 44.46 67.23
N LEU A 209 -9.69 44.80 65.96
CA LEU A 209 -8.62 44.24 65.16
C LEU A 209 -7.34 45.08 65.32
N GLY A 210 -6.19 44.43 65.51
CA GLY A 210 -4.90 45.12 65.52
C GLY A 210 -4.60 45.76 64.14
N ARG A 211 -3.95 46.94 64.14
CA ARG A 211 -3.61 47.68 62.91
C ARG A 211 -2.92 46.82 61.84
N SER A 212 -2.02 45.92 62.27
CA SER A 212 -1.30 45.01 61.38
C SER A 212 -2.19 43.96 60.71
N LEU A 213 -3.20 43.47 61.42
CA LEU A 213 -4.15 42.49 60.89
C LEU A 213 -5.08 43.12 59.85
N ILE A 214 -5.55 44.35 60.11
CA ILE A 214 -6.34 45.14 59.16
C ILE A 214 -5.51 45.43 57.91
N SER A 215 -4.25 45.86 58.07
CA SER A 215 -3.33 46.07 56.96
C SER A 215 -3.19 44.80 56.09
N ARG A 216 -3.04 43.62 56.71
CA ARG A 216 -2.96 42.34 56.00
C ARG A 216 -4.25 41.97 55.26
N ILE A 217 -5.42 42.21 55.86
CA ILE A 217 -6.73 41.98 55.22
C ILE A 217 -6.90 42.92 54.02
N GLU A 218 -6.64 44.22 54.20
CA GLU A 218 -6.72 45.22 53.14
C GLU A 218 -5.75 44.88 51.99
N ASN A 219 -4.53 44.41 52.28
CA ASN A 219 -3.61 43.94 51.25
C ASN A 219 -4.14 42.71 50.50
N GLN A 220 -4.68 41.70 51.18
CA GLN A 220 -5.24 40.51 50.53
C GLN A 220 -6.51 40.82 49.73
N LEU A 221 -7.36 41.73 50.20
CA LEU A 221 -8.52 42.24 49.45
C LEU A 221 -8.07 43.00 48.21
N GLY A 222 -7.05 43.84 48.32
CA GLY A 222 -6.44 44.52 47.17
C GLY A 222 -5.95 43.54 46.11
N VAL A 223 -5.32 42.43 46.52
CA VAL A 223 -4.94 41.34 45.60
C VAL A 223 -6.18 40.69 44.97
N CYS A 224 -7.23 40.40 45.73
CA CYS A 224 -8.47 39.84 45.19
C CYS A 224 -9.09 40.76 44.13
N GLU A 225 -9.25 42.04 44.44
CA GLU A 225 -9.84 43.04 43.52
C GLU A 225 -8.97 43.22 42.27
N LEU A 226 -7.63 43.21 42.42
CA LEU A 226 -6.71 43.29 41.31
C LEU A 226 -6.91 42.12 40.34
N MET A 227 -6.99 40.90 40.87
CA MET A 227 -7.15 39.68 40.07
C MET A 227 -8.56 39.51 39.49
N VAL A 228 -9.57 40.17 40.05
CA VAL A 228 -10.94 40.25 39.50
C VAL A 228 -11.06 41.35 38.43
N GLY A 229 -10.03 42.20 38.27
CA GLY A 229 -9.97 43.25 37.24
C GLY A 229 -10.37 44.64 37.74
N GLU A 230 -10.74 44.78 39.01
CA GLU A 230 -11.20 46.04 39.63
C GLU A 230 -10.01 46.86 40.14
N ARG A 231 -9.20 47.37 39.21
CA ARG A 231 -7.94 48.08 39.50
C ARG A 231 -8.10 49.29 40.42
N GLY A 232 -9.22 50.02 40.29
CA GLY A 232 -9.54 51.16 41.15
C GLY A 232 -9.79 50.76 42.60
N ALA A 233 -10.54 49.69 42.82
CA ALA A 233 -10.79 49.14 44.15
C ALA A 233 -9.50 48.57 44.76
N ALA A 234 -8.72 47.82 43.97
CA ALA A 234 -7.42 47.31 44.38
C ALA A 234 -6.48 48.41 44.88
N ARG A 235 -6.39 49.52 44.12
CA ARG A 235 -5.59 50.70 44.51
C ARG A 235 -6.03 51.28 45.85
N SER A 236 -7.34 51.39 46.07
CA SER A 236 -7.90 51.90 47.32
C SER A 236 -7.52 51.01 48.51
N HIS A 237 -7.63 49.70 48.35
CA HIS A 237 -7.27 48.73 49.40
C HIS A 237 -5.77 48.71 49.69
N PHE A 238 -4.91 48.75 48.68
CA PHE A 238 -3.46 48.86 48.88
C PHE A 238 -3.07 50.17 49.59
N ASN A 239 -3.68 51.30 49.22
CA ASN A 239 -3.42 52.57 49.89
C ASN A 239 -3.85 52.53 51.36
N ARG A 240 -5.01 51.96 51.69
CA ARG A 240 -5.45 51.79 53.09
C ARG A 240 -4.50 50.90 53.89
N SER A 241 -3.99 49.82 53.29
CA SER A 241 -2.96 49.00 53.94
C SER A 241 -1.67 49.80 54.20
N LEU A 242 -1.22 50.63 53.26
CA LEU A 242 -0.04 51.49 53.44
C LEU A 242 -0.26 52.68 54.40
N GLU A 243 -1.49 53.18 54.54
CA GLU A 243 -1.82 54.17 55.58
C GLU A 243 -1.64 53.59 57.00
N LEU A 244 -1.92 52.29 57.15
CA LEU A 244 -1.78 51.56 58.41
C LEU A 244 -0.35 51.10 58.66
N GLU A 245 0.33 50.61 57.62
CA GLU A 245 1.72 50.15 57.64
C GLU A 245 2.49 50.69 56.41
N PRO A 246 3.08 51.90 56.51
CA PRO A 246 3.74 52.57 55.38
C PRO A 246 4.91 51.78 54.76
N ASP A 247 5.57 50.97 55.57
CA ASP A 247 6.75 50.17 55.19
C ASP A 247 6.39 48.67 55.01
N ASN A 248 5.15 48.31 54.64
CA ASN A 248 4.81 46.91 54.36
C ASN A 248 5.33 46.49 52.97
N PRO A 249 6.36 45.61 52.86
CA PRO A 249 6.98 45.28 51.58
C PRO A 249 6.05 44.49 50.65
N ASN A 250 5.11 43.71 51.18
CA ASN A 250 4.11 42.98 50.39
C ASN A 250 3.12 43.93 49.73
N THR A 251 2.59 44.90 50.49
CA THR A 251 1.65 45.90 49.97
C THR A 251 2.34 46.84 48.97
N LEU A 252 3.57 47.28 49.26
CA LEU A 252 4.38 48.05 48.29
C LEU A 252 4.67 47.24 47.02
N GLY A 253 4.96 45.94 47.14
CA GLY A 253 5.13 45.03 46.00
C GLY A 253 3.86 44.88 45.15
N ASN A 254 2.72 44.67 45.79
CA ASN A 254 1.43 44.57 45.09
C ASN A 254 1.04 45.90 44.43
N LEU A 255 1.30 47.03 45.07
CA LEU A 255 1.10 48.36 44.49
C LEU A 255 2.04 48.60 43.29
N ALA A 256 3.28 48.11 43.36
CA ALA A 256 4.21 48.13 42.22
C ALA A 256 3.68 47.29 41.05
N MET A 257 3.11 46.11 41.31
CA MET A 257 2.47 45.28 40.28
C MET A 257 1.29 46.00 39.64
N LEU A 258 0.39 46.56 40.45
CA LEU A 258 -0.75 47.32 39.95
C LEU A 258 -0.29 48.51 39.09
N THR A 259 0.73 49.23 39.53
CA THR A 259 1.29 50.38 38.80
C THR A 259 1.98 49.95 37.50
N PHE A 260 2.63 48.78 37.50
CA PHE A 260 3.18 48.16 36.29
C PHE A 260 2.08 47.80 35.28
N MET A 261 0.98 47.19 35.75
CA MET A 261 -0.19 46.82 34.92
C MET A 261 -0.95 48.04 34.36
N ASP A 262 -0.87 49.18 35.04
CA ASP A 262 -1.41 50.46 34.56
C ASP A 262 -0.49 51.16 33.55
N GLY A 263 0.65 50.57 33.19
CA GLY A 263 1.59 51.12 32.21
C GLY A 263 2.49 52.24 32.75
N ASN A 264 2.35 52.61 34.03
CA ASN A 264 3.15 53.64 34.69
C ASN A 264 4.52 53.09 35.13
N LEU A 265 5.33 52.67 34.15
CA LEU A 265 6.53 51.87 34.39
C LEU A 265 7.58 52.55 35.28
N LYS A 266 7.77 53.87 35.15
CA LYS A 266 8.73 54.62 35.99
C LYS A 266 8.31 54.65 37.46
N ASP A 267 7.01 54.78 37.71
CA ASP A 267 6.46 54.76 39.07
C ASP A 267 6.51 53.34 39.63
N ALA A 268 6.25 52.31 38.81
CA ALA A 268 6.42 50.91 39.20
C ALA A 268 7.87 50.62 39.63
N VAL A 269 8.87 51.12 38.91
CA VAL A 269 10.30 51.03 39.31
C VAL A 269 10.53 51.73 40.65
N SER A 270 9.97 52.93 40.84
CA SER A 270 10.12 53.70 42.08
C SER A 270 9.52 52.95 43.28
N VAL A 271 8.28 52.49 43.18
CA VAL A 271 7.56 51.77 44.24
C VAL A 271 8.20 50.41 44.52
N ALA A 272 8.62 49.66 43.48
CA ALA A 272 9.33 48.40 43.67
C ALA A 272 10.69 48.59 44.37
N ARG A 273 11.43 49.66 44.05
CA ARG A 273 12.68 50.01 44.76
C ARG A 273 12.43 50.39 46.21
N GLN A 274 11.30 51.02 46.54
CA GLN A 274 10.91 51.29 47.93
C GLN A 274 10.70 49.98 48.70
N ALA A 275 9.94 49.04 48.13
CA ALA A 275 9.75 47.71 48.73
C ALA A 275 11.09 46.97 48.94
N VAL A 276 11.96 46.99 47.93
CA VAL A 276 13.30 46.35 47.99
C VAL A 276 14.27 47.08 48.94
N LYS A 277 14.03 48.36 49.25
CA LYS A 277 14.81 49.10 50.25
C LYS A 277 14.41 48.70 51.67
N VAL A 278 13.12 48.43 51.90
CA VAL A 278 12.59 47.96 53.18
C VAL A 278 12.98 46.49 53.42
N ASP A 279 12.82 45.64 52.42
CA ASP A 279 13.27 44.25 52.44
C ASP A 279 14.14 43.95 51.20
N ALA A 280 15.45 43.87 51.45
CA ALA A 280 16.47 43.69 50.41
C ALA A 280 16.36 42.39 49.62
N ARG A 281 15.61 41.39 50.14
CA ARG A 281 15.37 40.08 49.53
C ARG A 281 13.89 39.82 49.25
N HIS A 282 13.07 40.87 49.12
CA HIS A 282 11.67 40.70 48.76
C HIS A 282 11.50 40.24 47.30
N SER A 283 11.26 38.93 47.11
CA SER A 283 11.23 38.27 45.81
C SER A 283 10.20 38.84 44.83
N GLN A 284 8.96 39.06 45.28
CA GLN A 284 7.88 39.54 44.41
C GLN A 284 8.16 40.95 43.86
N SER A 285 8.60 41.88 44.73
CA SER A 285 8.95 43.24 44.31
C SER A 285 10.19 43.28 43.43
N THR A 286 11.16 42.40 43.68
CA THR A 286 12.36 42.29 42.84
C THR A 286 12.01 41.74 41.45
N SER A 287 11.10 40.77 41.34
CA SER A 287 10.56 40.27 40.07
C SER A 287 9.85 41.36 39.27
N ILE A 288 9.02 42.17 39.93
CA ILE A 288 8.35 43.33 39.30
C ILE A 288 9.39 44.38 38.88
N LEU A 289 10.41 44.63 39.71
CA LEU A 289 11.50 45.55 39.39
C LEU A 289 12.28 45.09 38.16
N ILE A 290 12.56 43.79 38.02
CA ILE A 290 13.21 43.21 36.83
C ILE A 290 12.41 43.51 35.57
N ARG A 291 11.10 43.20 35.58
CA ARG A 291 10.20 43.42 34.44
C ARG A 291 10.06 44.91 34.11
N ALA A 292 9.90 45.75 35.13
CA ALA A 292 9.78 47.19 34.96
C ALA A 292 11.08 47.82 34.43
N LEU A 293 12.24 47.41 34.96
CA LEU A 293 13.55 47.89 34.47
C LEU A 293 13.83 47.47 33.03
N GLN A 294 13.46 46.24 32.64
CA GLN A 294 13.59 45.81 31.25
C GLN A 294 12.77 46.71 30.32
N LYS A 295 11.49 46.96 30.61
CA LYS A 295 10.66 47.84 29.77
C LYS A 295 11.08 49.31 29.78
N THR A 296 11.71 49.83 30.85
CA THR A 296 12.10 51.26 30.92
C THR A 296 13.54 51.54 30.50
N SER A 297 14.44 50.56 30.65
CA SER A 297 15.90 50.78 30.62
C SER A 297 16.67 49.61 30.01
N GLY A 298 15.97 48.61 29.45
CA GLY A 298 16.56 47.47 28.75
C GLY A 298 17.20 46.43 29.67
N ILE A 299 17.64 45.34 29.05
CA ILE A 299 18.20 44.17 29.73
C ILE A 299 19.54 44.44 30.46
N GLU A 300 20.22 45.54 30.12
CA GLU A 300 21.47 45.99 30.75
C GLU A 300 21.22 46.50 32.17
N ALA A 301 20.10 47.17 32.41
CA ALA A 301 19.68 47.60 33.73
C ALA A 301 19.34 46.40 34.61
N VAL A 302 18.70 45.37 34.04
CA VAL A 302 18.46 44.08 34.72
C VAL A 302 19.79 43.38 35.04
N SER A 303 20.74 43.37 34.11
CA SER A 303 22.07 42.79 34.31
C SER A 303 22.84 43.48 35.44
N SER A 304 22.68 44.81 35.56
CA SER A 304 23.25 45.59 36.66
C SER A 304 22.59 45.25 37.99
N LEU A 305 21.27 45.06 38.01
CA LEU A 305 20.53 44.60 39.19
C LEU A 305 20.99 43.19 39.63
N ILE A 306 21.21 42.26 38.71
CA ILE A 306 21.72 40.91 39.02
C ILE A 306 23.13 40.98 39.61
N LYS A 307 24.00 41.85 39.10
CA LYS A 307 25.35 42.08 39.67
C LYS A 307 25.28 42.63 41.10
N GLU A 308 24.37 43.58 41.34
CA GLU A 308 24.11 44.16 42.66
C GLU A 308 23.50 43.13 43.63
N LYS A 309 22.62 42.26 43.12
CA LYS A 309 21.83 41.30 43.90
C LYS A 309 21.95 39.88 43.31
N PRO A 310 23.06 39.15 43.56
CA PRO A 310 23.28 37.83 42.97
C PRO A 310 22.20 36.78 43.33
N TRP A 311 21.58 36.91 44.50
CA TRP A 311 20.52 36.02 45.00
C TRP A 311 19.29 35.94 44.09
N VAL A 312 19.10 36.92 43.20
CA VAL A 312 18.06 36.93 42.15
C VAL A 312 18.10 35.67 41.28
N ARG A 313 19.27 35.03 41.13
CA ARG A 313 19.44 33.80 40.35
C ARG A 313 19.10 32.52 41.10
N ASP A 314 18.84 32.61 42.40
CA ASP A 314 18.52 31.46 43.27
C ASP A 314 17.07 31.51 43.79
N ASP A 315 16.29 32.49 43.34
CA ASP A 315 14.90 32.71 43.77
C ASP A 315 13.91 32.46 42.62
N ALA A 316 12.90 31.64 42.86
CA ALA A 316 11.96 31.19 41.81
C ALA A 316 11.16 32.35 41.17
N ASN A 317 10.70 33.32 41.95
CA ASN A 317 9.90 34.44 41.46
C ASN A 317 10.75 35.45 40.67
N CYS A 318 11.99 35.66 41.12
CA CYS A 318 12.97 36.46 40.41
C CYS A 318 13.40 35.80 39.09
N LEU A 319 13.64 34.49 39.09
CA LEU A 319 13.94 33.69 37.90
C LEU A 319 12.78 33.70 36.90
N LEU A 320 11.52 33.64 37.36
CA LEU A 320 10.35 33.86 36.49
C LEU A 320 10.35 35.27 35.89
N GLY A 321 10.64 36.30 36.70
CA GLY A 321 10.75 37.67 36.22
C GLY A 321 11.84 37.85 35.17
N LEU A 322 12.99 37.19 35.35
CA LEU A 322 14.07 37.12 34.35
C LEU A 322 13.65 36.36 33.10
N GLY A 323 12.97 35.22 33.26
CA GLY A 323 12.46 34.42 32.15
C GLY A 323 11.51 35.21 31.26
N ILE A 324 10.57 35.94 31.86
CA ILE A 324 9.66 36.84 31.13
C ILE A 324 10.43 37.98 30.45
N ALA A 325 11.38 38.61 31.16
CA ALA A 325 12.17 39.70 30.60
C ALA A 325 13.02 39.23 29.40
N TYR A 326 13.62 38.04 29.47
CA TYR A 326 14.35 37.44 28.35
C TYR A 326 13.41 37.03 27.21
N TYR A 327 12.23 36.49 27.51
CA TYR A 327 11.23 36.14 26.50
C TYR A 327 10.75 37.37 25.71
N GLU A 328 10.46 38.49 26.39
CA GLU A 328 10.05 39.74 25.74
C GLU A 328 11.17 40.36 24.89
N GLU A 329 12.44 40.12 25.23
CA GLU A 329 13.62 40.49 24.41
C GLU A 329 13.95 39.43 23.36
N GLU A 330 13.08 38.43 23.16
CA GLU A 330 13.23 37.32 22.20
C GLU A 330 14.46 36.44 22.43
N ARG A 331 15.04 36.50 23.63
CA ARG A 331 16.17 35.69 24.11
C ARG A 331 15.65 34.38 24.69
N PHE A 332 15.09 33.55 23.81
CA PHE A 332 14.33 32.36 24.19
C PHE A 332 15.16 31.32 24.95
N ASP A 333 16.43 31.12 24.59
CA ASP A 333 17.28 30.12 25.25
C ASP A 333 17.59 30.54 26.70
N GLU A 334 17.94 31.81 26.94
CA GLU A 334 18.13 32.34 28.30
C GLU A 334 16.83 32.37 29.11
N ALA A 335 15.69 32.61 28.45
CA ALA A 335 14.38 32.51 29.08
C ALA A 335 14.13 31.07 29.56
N THR A 336 14.37 30.07 28.71
CA THR A 336 14.22 28.66 29.09
C THR A 336 15.15 28.27 30.23
N GLU A 337 16.42 28.68 30.21
CA GLU A 337 17.37 28.38 31.29
C GLU A 337 16.91 28.94 32.64
N CYS A 338 16.42 30.19 32.66
CA CYS A 338 15.93 30.83 33.89
C CYS A 338 14.68 30.12 34.41
N LEU A 339 13.74 29.78 33.54
CA LEU A 339 12.47 29.17 33.91
C LEU A 339 12.64 27.70 34.33
N GLU A 340 13.54 26.95 33.70
CA GLU A 340 13.88 25.57 34.11
C GLU A 340 14.52 25.55 35.51
N LYS A 341 15.35 26.55 35.84
CA LYS A 341 15.84 26.73 37.21
C LYS A 341 14.72 27.12 38.17
N ALA A 342 13.78 27.96 37.74
CA ALA A 342 12.65 28.36 38.58
C ALA A 342 11.79 27.16 38.98
N ILE A 343 11.45 26.27 38.04
CA ILE A 343 10.61 25.08 38.33
C ILE A 343 11.30 24.02 39.20
N ALA A 344 12.64 24.08 39.31
CA ALA A 344 13.41 23.18 40.18
C ALA A 344 13.39 23.62 41.65
N ILE A 345 12.87 24.81 41.96
CA ILE A 345 12.78 25.37 43.31
C ILE A 345 11.37 25.09 43.87
N GLU A 346 11.29 24.61 45.11
CA GLU A 346 10.00 24.38 45.77
C GLU A 346 9.17 25.67 45.89
N GLY A 347 7.87 25.59 45.57
CA GLY A 347 6.95 26.72 45.68
C GLY A 347 7.01 27.75 44.54
N PHE A 348 7.59 27.39 43.39
CA PHE A 348 7.60 28.22 42.19
C PHE A 348 6.17 28.52 41.65
N ASP A 349 6.04 29.61 40.89
CA ASP A 349 4.76 29.94 40.23
C ASP A 349 4.53 29.07 38.99
N LYS A 350 3.38 28.40 38.94
CA LYS A 350 2.99 27.51 37.83
C LYS A 350 2.93 28.23 36.48
N SER A 351 2.87 29.57 36.44
CA SER A 351 2.95 30.33 35.19
C SER A 351 4.27 30.10 34.44
N CYS A 352 5.32 29.62 35.13
CA CYS A 352 6.55 29.15 34.50
C CYS A 352 6.29 28.13 33.38
N TYR A 353 5.32 27.22 33.53
CA TYR A 353 5.01 26.23 32.50
C TYR A 353 4.48 26.86 31.21
N LEU A 354 3.64 27.89 31.32
CA LEU A 354 3.07 28.58 30.17
C LEU A 354 4.15 29.34 29.40
N ILE A 355 5.01 30.08 30.11
CA ILE A 355 6.11 30.84 29.49
C ILE A 355 7.21 29.89 28.97
N LEU A 356 7.43 28.74 29.60
CA LEU A 356 8.35 27.71 29.09
C LEU A 356 7.88 27.13 27.76
N GLY A 357 6.62 26.71 27.69
CA GLY A 357 6.05 26.20 26.44
C GLY A 357 6.06 27.28 25.35
N ALA A 358 5.70 28.53 25.69
CA ALA A 358 5.76 29.68 24.78
C ALA A 358 7.20 29.96 24.29
N SER A 359 8.20 29.90 25.18
CA SER A 359 9.62 30.09 24.86
C SER A 359 10.16 29.01 23.92
N HIS A 360 9.65 27.79 24.00
CA HIS A 360 10.05 26.70 23.09
C HIS A 360 9.40 26.81 21.70
N ILE A 361 8.10 27.17 21.63
CA ILE A 361 7.36 27.25 20.36
C ILE A 361 7.63 28.55 19.58
N SER A 362 7.84 29.68 20.24
CA SER A 362 8.00 30.99 19.56
C SER A 362 9.16 31.04 18.54
N PRO A 363 10.37 30.51 18.84
CA PRO A 363 11.42 30.41 17.84
C PRO A 363 11.05 29.51 16.66
N VAL A 364 10.26 28.45 16.91
CA VAL A 364 9.80 27.54 15.86
C VAL A 364 8.84 28.28 14.92
N LEU A 365 7.82 28.95 15.45
CA LEU A 365 6.87 29.73 14.65
C LEU A 365 7.58 30.80 13.80
N LYS A 366 8.57 31.49 14.36
CA LYS A 366 9.38 32.46 13.62
C LYS A 366 10.19 31.82 12.50
N SER A 367 10.82 30.67 12.77
CA SER A 367 11.57 29.93 11.76
C SER A 367 10.65 29.46 10.62
N LEU A 368 9.46 28.96 10.95
CA LEU A 368 8.47 28.51 9.97
C LEU A 368 7.93 29.67 9.11
N GLN A 369 7.84 30.88 9.68
CA GLN A 369 7.41 32.06 8.92
C GLN A 369 8.46 32.55 7.91
N VAL A 370 9.75 32.40 8.23
CA VAL A 370 10.86 32.92 7.40
C VAL A 370 11.30 31.90 6.33
N ASP A 371 11.48 30.64 6.72
CA ASP A 371 12.02 29.59 5.85
C ASP A 371 11.40 28.23 6.20
N PRO A 372 10.12 28.01 5.86
CA PRO A 372 9.41 26.79 6.26
C PRO A 372 10.05 25.55 5.60
N PRO A 373 10.42 24.51 6.36
CA PRO A 373 10.74 23.20 5.79
C PRO A 373 9.46 22.56 5.21
N LEU A 374 9.64 21.51 4.40
CA LEU A 374 8.52 20.63 4.06
C LEU A 374 7.95 20.03 5.35
N ALA A 375 6.61 19.92 5.44
CA ALA A 375 5.91 19.54 6.66
C ALA A 375 6.42 18.20 7.26
N TRP A 376 6.78 17.23 6.41
CA TRP A 376 7.32 15.93 6.84
C TRP A 376 8.85 15.89 7.02
N LYS A 377 9.54 17.03 6.85
CA LYS A 377 11.00 17.18 7.03
C LYS A 377 11.32 18.29 8.04
N LEU A 378 10.58 18.35 9.15
CA LEU A 378 10.92 19.22 10.27
C LEU A 378 12.31 18.83 10.84
N PRO A 379 13.22 19.80 11.09
CA PRO A 379 14.52 19.50 11.70
C PRO A 379 14.38 18.86 13.08
N ASP A 380 15.25 17.91 13.44
CA ASP A 380 15.24 17.24 14.76
C ASP A 380 15.27 18.23 15.93
N THR A 381 15.98 19.35 15.76
CA THR A 381 16.04 20.43 16.76
C THR A 381 14.69 21.12 16.95
N THR A 382 13.94 21.30 15.86
CA THR A 382 12.58 21.84 15.87
C THR A 382 11.63 20.85 16.53
N TYR A 383 11.70 19.58 16.16
CA TYR A 383 10.87 18.52 16.75
C TYR A 383 11.12 18.41 18.27
N SER A 384 12.39 18.37 18.69
CA SER A 384 12.75 18.35 20.12
C SER A 384 12.22 19.56 20.89
N ARG A 385 12.20 20.76 20.28
CA ARG A 385 11.58 21.95 20.88
C ARG A 385 10.07 21.82 20.98
N LEU A 386 9.40 21.27 19.96
CA LEU A 386 7.95 21.02 19.98
C LEU A 386 7.56 19.97 21.03
N GLU A 387 8.32 18.89 21.22
CA GLU A 387 8.08 17.91 22.29
C GLU A 387 8.20 18.53 23.69
N LYS A 388 9.22 19.37 23.90
CA LYS A 388 9.36 20.13 25.14
C LYS A 388 8.21 21.11 25.33
N ALA A 389 7.80 21.82 24.28
CA ALA A 389 6.66 22.71 24.32
C ALA A 389 5.38 21.95 24.68
N LEU A 390 5.17 20.74 24.12
CA LEU A 390 4.03 19.88 24.41
C LEU A 390 4.01 19.51 25.88
N LYS A 391 5.12 18.99 26.41
CA LYS A 391 5.28 18.64 27.83
C LYS A 391 4.92 19.80 28.76
N TYR A 392 5.43 21.00 28.49
CA TYR A 392 5.15 22.15 29.34
C TYR A 392 3.73 22.71 29.15
N SER A 393 3.16 22.62 27.94
CA SER A 393 1.77 22.99 27.68
C SER A 393 0.78 22.06 28.38
N ASP A 394 1.06 20.75 28.47
CA ASP A 394 0.27 19.79 29.25
C ASP A 394 0.32 20.09 30.75
N LEU A 395 1.50 20.42 31.27
CA LEU A 395 1.65 20.83 32.67
C LEU A 395 0.91 22.14 32.95
N ALA A 396 0.88 23.08 31.99
CA ALA A 396 0.11 24.30 32.07
C ALA A 396 -1.40 24.00 32.08
N VAL A 397 -1.91 23.20 31.15
CA VAL A 397 -3.33 22.79 31.12
C VAL A 397 -3.72 22.04 32.40
N LYS A 398 -2.88 21.15 32.92
CA LYS A 398 -3.12 20.46 34.20
C LYS A 398 -3.15 21.41 35.39
N SER A 399 -2.34 22.48 35.35
CA SER A 399 -2.25 23.49 36.39
C SER A 399 -3.42 24.48 36.36
N PHE A 400 -3.88 24.85 35.16
CA PHE A 400 -4.80 25.97 34.94
C PHE A 400 -6.18 25.58 34.41
N GLY A 401 -6.38 24.33 33.96
CA GLY A 401 -7.63 23.85 33.35
C GLY A 401 -8.85 23.93 34.26
N GLN A 402 -8.66 24.03 35.58
CA GLN A 402 -9.72 24.21 36.59
C GLN A 402 -9.69 25.59 37.28
N SER A 403 -8.81 26.50 36.86
CA SER A 403 -8.66 27.83 37.46
C SER A 403 -9.88 28.73 37.18
N GLU A 404 -10.20 29.62 38.12
CA GLU A 404 -11.19 30.70 37.90
C GLU A 404 -10.65 31.81 36.96
N ALA A 405 -9.33 31.88 36.78
CA ALA A 405 -8.69 32.85 35.90
C ALA A 405 -8.90 32.46 34.43
N ARG A 406 -9.88 33.13 33.79
CA ARG A 406 -10.28 32.88 32.38
C ARG A 406 -9.09 32.97 31.41
N THR A 407 -8.23 33.96 31.58
CA THR A 407 -7.10 34.23 30.66
C THR A 407 -6.06 33.11 30.68
N ASP A 408 -5.54 32.73 31.86
CA ASP A 408 -4.51 31.69 31.95
C ASP A 408 -5.01 30.33 31.42
N ARG A 409 -6.29 30.05 31.63
CA ARG A 409 -6.93 28.83 31.14
C ARG A 409 -6.99 28.81 29.62
N ILE A 410 -7.48 29.89 28.99
CA ILE A 410 -7.52 30.02 27.53
C ILE A 410 -6.11 29.92 26.94
N GLU A 411 -5.14 30.64 27.49
CA GLU A 411 -3.76 30.64 26.98
C GLU A 411 -3.08 29.27 27.11
N SER A 412 -3.40 28.50 28.16
CA SER A 412 -2.87 27.13 28.33
C SER A 412 -3.39 26.18 27.25
N TYR A 413 -4.70 26.20 26.99
CA TYR A 413 -5.29 25.40 25.92
C TYR A 413 -4.83 25.88 24.54
N ARG A 414 -4.71 27.19 24.33
CA ARG A 414 -4.25 27.77 23.05
C ARG A 414 -2.84 27.33 22.71
N LEU A 415 -1.93 27.41 23.69
CA LEU A 415 -0.56 26.96 23.54
C LEU A 415 -0.49 25.48 23.17
N ARG A 416 -1.24 24.62 23.89
CA ARG A 416 -1.25 23.18 23.60
C ARG A 416 -1.88 22.87 22.24
N ALA A 417 -2.96 23.56 21.86
CA ALA A 417 -3.58 23.44 20.55
C ALA A 417 -2.60 23.79 19.43
N SER A 418 -1.86 24.91 19.55
CA SER A 418 -0.83 25.29 18.58
C SER A 418 0.29 24.26 18.47
N VAL A 419 0.78 23.71 19.60
CA VAL A 419 1.82 22.68 19.59
C VAL A 419 1.32 21.38 18.95
N ASN A 420 0.12 20.92 19.34
CA ASN A 420 -0.48 19.72 18.78
C ASN A 420 -0.74 19.84 17.29
N SER A 421 -1.22 21.01 16.82
CA SER A 421 -1.40 21.28 15.40
C SER A 421 -0.08 21.19 14.62
N LEU A 422 1.04 21.68 15.18
CA LEU A 422 2.36 21.59 14.52
C LEU A 422 2.97 20.19 14.56
N LEU A 423 2.59 19.36 15.53
CA LEU A 423 3.03 17.97 15.65
C LEU A 423 2.18 16.99 14.82
N GLY A 424 1.12 17.47 14.15
CA GLY A 424 0.18 16.63 13.41
C GLY A 424 -0.90 15.96 14.28
N ASN A 425 -0.96 16.27 15.57
CA ASN A 425 -1.98 15.77 16.50
C ASN A 425 -3.28 16.59 16.38
N TYR A 426 -3.90 16.58 15.20
CA TYR A 426 -5.03 17.47 14.87
C TYR A 426 -6.26 17.24 15.74
N SER A 427 -6.54 15.98 16.13
CA SER A 427 -7.67 15.64 17.01
C SER A 427 -7.61 16.36 18.36
N ASP A 428 -6.45 16.32 19.02
CA ASP A 428 -6.23 16.97 20.31
C ASP A 428 -6.24 18.50 20.18
N ALA A 429 -5.68 19.03 19.08
CA ALA A 429 -5.71 20.47 18.79
C ALA A 429 -7.16 20.97 18.61
N ILE A 430 -7.99 20.22 17.88
CA ILE A 430 -9.40 20.51 17.67
C ILE A 430 -10.18 20.49 19.01
N GLU A 431 -9.93 19.51 19.89
CA GLU A 431 -10.59 19.45 21.20
C GLU A 431 -10.23 20.65 22.09
N ASP A 432 -8.96 21.05 22.10
CA ASP A 432 -8.49 22.20 22.85
C ASP A 432 -9.09 23.50 22.32
N CYS A 433 -9.11 23.70 20.98
CA CYS A 433 -9.74 24.86 20.37
C CYS A 433 -11.25 24.94 20.67
N ASN A 434 -11.97 23.82 20.58
CA ASN A 434 -13.38 23.78 20.95
C ASN A 434 -13.59 24.13 22.43
N THR A 435 -12.70 23.68 23.32
CA THR A 435 -12.74 24.06 24.74
C THR A 435 -12.53 25.56 24.94
N ILE A 436 -11.69 26.21 24.13
CA ILE A 436 -11.50 27.66 24.18
C ILE A 436 -12.76 28.38 23.69
N ILE A 437 -13.33 27.96 22.55
CA ILE A 437 -14.54 28.55 21.96
C ILE A 437 -15.75 28.39 22.90
N ASP A 438 -15.86 27.28 23.63
CA ASP A 438 -16.87 27.09 24.69
C ASP A 438 -16.74 28.12 25.84
N ILE A 439 -15.51 28.56 26.14
CA ILE A 439 -15.22 29.56 27.18
C ILE A 439 -15.36 30.98 26.64
N ASP A 440 -15.01 31.19 25.37
CA ASP A 440 -14.95 32.48 24.69
C ASP A 440 -15.29 32.32 23.20
N PRO A 441 -16.59 32.41 22.82
CA PRO A 441 -17.04 32.17 21.45
C PRO A 441 -16.44 33.14 20.41
N ASP A 442 -16.03 34.32 20.84
CA ASP A 442 -15.50 35.39 19.99
C ASP A 442 -13.97 35.32 19.84
N ASN A 443 -13.34 34.22 20.27
CA ASN A 443 -11.89 34.06 20.21
C ASN A 443 -11.42 33.64 18.81
N ASP A 444 -11.21 34.63 17.93
CA ASP A 444 -10.80 34.38 16.54
C ASP A 444 -9.42 33.73 16.41
N ALA A 445 -8.52 33.92 17.38
CA ALA A 445 -7.24 33.21 17.41
C ALA A 445 -7.41 31.69 17.61
N ALA A 446 -8.39 31.26 18.41
CA ALA A 446 -8.71 29.84 18.56
C ALA A 446 -9.43 29.28 17.32
N LYS A 447 -10.28 30.09 16.68
CA LYS A 447 -10.92 29.71 15.41
C LYS A 447 -9.91 29.53 14.29
N ASP A 448 -8.89 30.38 14.22
CA ASP A 448 -7.79 30.26 13.24
C ASP A 448 -7.03 28.94 13.39
N ILE A 449 -6.58 28.63 14.62
CA ILE A 449 -5.91 27.35 14.91
C ILE A 449 -6.84 26.16 14.59
N LEU A 450 -8.13 26.26 14.95
CA LEU A 450 -9.12 25.22 14.64
C LEU A 450 -9.26 25.01 13.12
N ALA A 451 -9.40 26.09 12.36
CA ALA A 451 -9.54 26.04 10.92
C ALA A 451 -8.28 25.46 10.27
N GLN A 452 -7.09 25.85 10.74
CA GLN A 452 -5.82 25.30 10.27
C GLN A 452 -5.69 23.81 10.60
N SER A 453 -6.00 23.38 11.83
CA SER A 453 -5.94 21.96 12.18
C SER A 453 -6.93 21.13 11.36
N LEU A 454 -8.13 21.64 11.08
CA LEU A 454 -9.10 20.98 10.20
C LEU A 454 -8.65 20.95 8.74
N PHE A 455 -7.95 21.99 8.28
CA PHE A 455 -7.39 22.08 6.94
C PHE A 455 -6.31 21.00 6.73
N GLU A 456 -5.36 20.90 7.65
CA GLU A 456 -4.27 19.92 7.59
C GLU A 456 -4.76 18.47 7.79
N ASP A 457 -5.84 18.27 8.55
CA ASP A 457 -6.54 16.99 8.71
C ASP A 457 -7.40 16.61 7.48
N GLY A 458 -7.40 17.44 6.42
CA GLY A 458 -8.15 17.21 5.18
C GLY A 458 -9.66 17.45 5.26
N LYS A 459 -10.17 17.98 6.38
CA LYS A 459 -11.59 18.28 6.61
C LYS A 459 -12.00 19.64 6.03
N TYR A 460 -11.80 19.82 4.73
CA TYR A 460 -11.96 21.10 4.03
C TYR A 460 -13.34 21.75 4.20
N ARG A 461 -14.42 20.96 4.28
CA ARG A 461 -15.78 21.47 4.48
C ARG A 461 -15.97 22.11 5.86
N GLU A 462 -15.37 21.53 6.89
CA GLU A 462 -15.46 22.07 8.24
C GLU A 462 -14.53 23.27 8.41
N ALA A 463 -13.30 23.16 7.89
CA ALA A 463 -12.34 24.27 7.85
C ALA A 463 -12.93 25.53 7.20
N GLU A 464 -13.58 25.42 6.02
CA GLU A 464 -14.20 26.56 5.33
C GLU A 464 -15.28 27.25 6.15
N LYS A 465 -16.09 26.49 6.90
CA LYS A 465 -17.12 27.05 7.78
C LYS A 465 -16.50 27.88 8.90
N VAL A 466 -15.39 27.39 9.47
CA VAL A 466 -14.68 28.09 10.54
C VAL A 466 -13.98 29.34 10.01
N TYR A 467 -13.27 29.25 8.88
CA TYR A 467 -12.66 30.42 8.23
C TYR A 467 -13.66 31.54 7.93
N ARG A 468 -14.90 31.19 7.55
CA ARG A 468 -15.98 32.18 7.32
C ARG A 468 -16.51 32.83 8.61
N ALA A 469 -16.31 32.19 9.76
CA ALA A 469 -16.80 32.67 11.06
C ALA A 469 -15.78 33.54 11.83
N ILE A 470 -14.62 33.83 11.21
CA ILE A 470 -13.61 34.76 11.71
C ILE A 470 -14.03 36.18 11.31
N GLU A 471 -14.02 37.11 12.27
CA GLU A 471 -14.43 38.51 12.06
C GLU A 471 -13.24 39.48 12.09
N ASP A 472 -12.15 39.12 12.78
CA ASP A 472 -10.91 39.89 12.84
C ASP A 472 -10.24 39.98 11.46
N GLN A 473 -10.10 41.21 10.94
CA GLN A 473 -9.53 41.47 9.62
C GLN A 473 -8.06 41.03 9.51
N GLU A 474 -7.27 41.13 10.59
CA GLU A 474 -5.86 40.74 10.56
C GLU A 474 -5.72 39.21 10.40
N VAL A 475 -6.65 38.46 11.00
CA VAL A 475 -6.71 37.00 10.89
C VAL A 475 -7.30 36.59 9.54
N LEU A 476 -8.37 37.26 9.09
CA LEU A 476 -9.00 37.03 7.80
C LEU A 476 -7.99 37.17 6.65
N ASP A 477 -7.16 38.21 6.73
CA ASP A 477 -6.13 38.52 5.73
C ASP A 477 -5.09 37.40 5.57
N ARG A 478 -4.77 36.68 6.64
CA ARG A 478 -3.80 35.57 6.66
C ARG A 478 -4.38 34.24 6.19
N THR A 479 -5.71 34.10 6.22
CA THR A 479 -6.41 32.83 5.96
C THR A 479 -7.03 32.74 4.56
N VAL A 480 -6.91 33.81 3.75
CA VAL A 480 -7.46 33.89 2.39
C VAL A 480 -7.03 32.71 1.52
N TYR A 481 -5.74 32.36 1.53
CA TYR A 481 -5.18 31.26 0.75
C TYR A 481 -5.81 29.92 1.13
N GLN A 482 -5.79 29.58 2.42
CA GLN A 482 -6.29 28.31 2.96
C GLN A 482 -7.79 28.16 2.73
N ARG A 483 -8.56 29.25 2.89
CA ARG A 483 -10.00 29.27 2.60
C ARG A 483 -10.28 29.04 1.12
N ALA A 484 -9.57 29.72 0.23
CA ALA A 484 -9.71 29.53 -1.22
C ALA A 484 -9.31 28.10 -1.64
N PHE A 485 -8.27 27.53 -1.02
CA PHE A 485 -7.87 26.15 -1.22
C PHE A 485 -8.94 25.16 -0.79
N CYS A 486 -9.55 25.35 0.39
CA CYS A 486 -10.68 24.53 0.83
C CYS A 486 -11.82 24.54 -0.20
N LEU A 487 -12.18 25.73 -0.69
CA LEU A 487 -13.22 25.89 -1.71
C LEU A 487 -12.86 25.18 -3.02
N ALA A 488 -11.60 25.26 -3.47
CA ALA A 488 -11.12 24.56 -4.65
C ALA A 488 -11.19 23.03 -4.49
N LYS A 489 -10.79 22.49 -3.33
CA LYS A 489 -10.91 21.05 -3.02
C LYS A 489 -12.35 20.57 -2.93
N LEU A 490 -13.29 21.46 -2.63
CA LEU A 490 -14.74 21.21 -2.65
C LEU A 490 -15.37 21.47 -4.03
N GLU A 491 -14.56 21.70 -5.08
CA GLU A 491 -14.98 22.02 -6.45
C GLU A 491 -15.86 23.30 -6.57
N ARG A 492 -15.83 24.17 -5.55
CA ARG A 492 -16.53 25.46 -5.51
C ARG A 492 -15.66 26.58 -6.08
N PHE A 493 -15.18 26.40 -7.32
CA PHE A 493 -14.18 27.26 -7.95
C PHE A 493 -14.61 28.74 -8.07
N GLN A 494 -15.89 29.01 -8.33
CA GLN A 494 -16.39 30.37 -8.48
C GLN A 494 -16.30 31.18 -7.18
N GLU A 495 -16.61 30.53 -6.06
CA GLU A 495 -16.50 31.14 -4.73
C GLU A 495 -15.04 31.33 -4.34
N ALA A 496 -14.18 30.36 -4.63
CA ALA A 496 -12.73 30.48 -4.44
C ALA A 496 -12.17 31.70 -5.20
N SER A 497 -12.54 31.85 -6.48
CA SER A 497 -12.12 32.99 -7.30
C SER A 497 -12.64 34.32 -6.78
N THR A 498 -13.86 34.35 -6.22
CA THR A 498 -14.44 35.58 -5.65
C THR A 498 -13.62 36.02 -4.43
N VAL A 499 -13.38 35.10 -3.50
CA VAL A 499 -12.57 35.35 -2.29
C VAL A 499 -11.18 35.85 -2.64
N LEU A 500 -10.53 35.27 -3.66
CA LEU A 500 -9.21 35.71 -4.11
C LEU A 500 -9.28 37.11 -4.75
N SER A 501 -10.29 37.39 -5.58
CA SER A 501 -10.43 38.68 -6.28
C SER A 501 -10.73 39.86 -5.37
N GLU A 502 -11.46 39.65 -4.28
CA GLU A 502 -11.72 40.68 -3.27
C GLU A 502 -10.46 41.06 -2.49
N ASN A 503 -9.45 40.19 -2.48
CA ASN A 503 -8.21 40.33 -1.71
C ASN A 503 -6.96 40.50 -2.59
N TRP A 504 -7.14 40.73 -3.90
CA TRP A 504 -6.05 40.89 -4.86
C TRP A 504 -5.68 42.35 -5.06
N ASP A 505 -4.42 42.71 -4.79
CA ASP A 505 -3.84 44.00 -5.15
C ASP A 505 -2.52 43.80 -5.91
N PRO A 506 -2.49 44.00 -7.24
CA PRO A 506 -1.29 43.81 -8.05
C PRO A 506 -0.23 44.91 -7.84
N THR A 507 -0.48 45.92 -6.99
CA THR A 507 0.49 46.96 -6.63
C THR A 507 1.25 46.69 -5.34
N GLU A 508 0.83 45.67 -4.58
CA GLU A 508 1.46 45.27 -3.32
C GLU A 508 2.40 44.07 -3.54
N PHE A 509 3.72 44.29 -3.40
CA PHE A 509 4.73 43.24 -3.53
C PHE A 509 5.01 42.54 -2.19
N SER A 510 4.04 41.77 -1.69
CA SER A 510 4.14 41.03 -0.43
C SER A 510 4.02 39.51 -0.61
N SER A 511 4.54 38.73 0.35
CA SER A 511 4.40 37.25 0.34
C SER A 511 2.93 36.81 0.29
N ARG A 512 2.03 37.58 0.91
CA ARG A 512 0.59 37.34 0.86
C ARG A 512 0.08 37.42 -0.58
N MET A 513 0.41 38.49 -1.31
CA MET A 513 -0.03 38.65 -2.69
C MET A 513 0.54 37.58 -3.61
N VAL A 514 1.79 37.15 -3.40
CA VAL A 514 2.37 36.03 -4.16
C VAL A 514 1.63 34.72 -3.91
N LEU A 515 1.22 34.41 -2.67
CA LEU A 515 0.42 33.23 -2.36
C LEU A 515 -0.99 33.31 -2.98
N ILE A 516 -1.63 34.48 -2.95
CA ILE A 516 -2.92 34.71 -3.62
C ILE A 516 -2.79 34.47 -5.13
N ALA A 517 -1.70 34.96 -5.75
CA ALA A 517 -1.40 34.72 -7.17
C ALA A 517 -1.20 33.22 -7.49
N ASP A 518 -0.47 32.47 -6.67
CA ASP A 518 -0.33 31.01 -6.84
C ASP A 518 -1.69 30.30 -6.74
N MET A 519 -2.51 30.68 -5.75
CA MET A 519 -3.84 30.09 -5.58
C MET A 519 -4.77 30.41 -6.74
N PHE A 520 -4.74 31.64 -7.28
CA PHE A 520 -5.48 31.97 -8.49
C PHE A 520 -5.09 31.09 -9.67
N LEU A 521 -3.79 30.86 -9.87
CA LEU A 521 -3.30 29.99 -10.93
C LEU A 521 -3.78 28.54 -10.70
N ASN A 522 -3.72 28.03 -9.47
CA ASN A 522 -4.19 26.69 -9.13
C ASN A 522 -5.70 26.53 -9.36
N VAL A 523 -6.54 27.50 -8.94
CA VAL A 523 -7.99 27.50 -9.20
C VAL A 523 -8.28 27.53 -10.70
N HIS A 524 -7.50 28.30 -11.47
CA HIS A 524 -7.66 28.35 -12.92
C HIS A 524 -7.35 27.00 -13.58
N ILE A 525 -6.23 26.36 -13.20
CA ILE A 525 -5.84 25.04 -13.73
C ILE A 525 -6.93 24.00 -13.45
N LEU A 526 -7.53 24.03 -12.26
CA LEU A 526 -8.54 23.05 -11.84
C LEU A 526 -9.94 23.29 -12.43
N SER A 527 -10.31 24.52 -12.80
CA SER A 527 -11.71 24.88 -13.14
C SER A 527 -12.11 24.69 -14.60
N THR A 528 -11.19 24.43 -15.53
CA THR A 528 -11.42 24.24 -17.00
C THR A 528 -12.21 25.35 -17.74
N ALA A 529 -12.59 26.45 -17.07
CA ALA A 529 -13.45 27.49 -17.63
C ALA A 529 -12.66 28.68 -18.24
N GLU A 530 -13.13 29.19 -19.39
CA GLU A 530 -12.57 30.35 -20.11
C GLU A 530 -12.50 31.72 -19.37
N PRO A 531 -13.29 32.06 -18.33
CA PRO A 531 -13.29 33.41 -17.73
C PRO A 531 -11.97 33.87 -17.10
N HIS A 532 -10.97 32.99 -17.00
CA HIS A 532 -9.78 33.15 -16.17
C HIS A 532 -8.50 33.45 -16.95
N ALA A 533 -8.54 33.51 -18.29
CA ALA A 533 -7.38 33.88 -19.12
C ALA A 533 -6.83 35.28 -18.79
N VAL A 534 -7.69 36.21 -18.39
CA VAL A 534 -7.31 37.58 -18.00
C VAL A 534 -6.54 37.60 -16.67
N ALA A 535 -6.96 36.78 -15.70
CA ALA A 535 -6.26 36.67 -14.41
C ALA A 535 -4.86 36.05 -14.59
N LYS A 536 -4.70 35.11 -15.52
CA LYS A 536 -3.38 34.54 -15.86
C LYS A 536 -2.42 35.59 -16.41
N GLU A 537 -2.86 36.44 -17.34
CA GLU A 537 -2.02 37.51 -17.91
C GLU A 537 -1.62 38.55 -16.85
N GLU A 538 -2.56 38.90 -15.96
CA GLU A 538 -2.30 39.83 -14.86
C GLU A 538 -1.30 39.26 -13.85
N ILE A 539 -1.45 37.98 -13.49
CA ILE A 539 -0.51 37.26 -12.61
C ILE A 539 0.85 37.12 -13.27
N GLU A 540 0.91 36.76 -14.55
CA GLU A 540 2.16 36.65 -15.32
C GLU A 540 2.92 37.98 -15.31
N LYS A 541 2.22 39.10 -15.49
CA LYS A 541 2.81 40.43 -15.41
C LYS A 541 3.30 40.76 -14.00
N TYR A 542 2.49 40.48 -12.98
CA TYR A 542 2.85 40.72 -11.58
C TYR A 542 4.08 39.93 -11.16
N VAL A 543 4.11 38.61 -11.40
CA VAL A 543 5.24 37.78 -11.01
C VAL A 543 6.48 38.10 -11.82
N SER A 544 6.36 38.63 -13.03
CA SER A 544 7.50 39.06 -13.87
C SER A 544 8.13 40.39 -13.46
N ASP A 545 7.60 41.06 -12.43
CA ASP A 545 8.18 42.31 -11.94
C ASP A 545 9.58 42.07 -11.32
N PRO A 546 10.59 42.93 -11.61
CA PRO A 546 11.92 42.83 -11.01
C PRO A 546 11.93 42.86 -9.48
N GLU A 547 10.95 43.47 -8.82
CA GLU A 547 10.85 43.47 -7.35
C GLU A 547 10.67 42.07 -6.76
N LEU A 548 10.19 41.10 -7.56
CA LEU A 548 9.97 39.71 -7.15
C LEU A 548 11.04 38.73 -7.65
N ASP A 549 12.14 39.20 -8.23
CA ASP A 549 13.19 38.32 -8.79
C ASP A 549 13.88 37.45 -7.73
N GLU A 550 13.99 37.94 -6.50
CA GLU A 550 14.54 37.18 -5.36
C GLU A 550 13.44 36.44 -4.57
N ASN A 551 12.18 36.57 -4.96
CA ASN A 551 11.07 35.92 -4.27
C ASN A 551 10.91 34.46 -4.71
N PHE A 552 11.10 33.56 -3.76
CA PHE A 552 11.00 32.11 -3.94
C PHE A 552 9.69 31.65 -4.59
N HIS A 553 8.54 32.06 -4.05
CA HIS A 553 7.24 31.62 -4.56
C HIS A 553 6.93 32.22 -5.93
N ALA A 554 7.39 33.44 -6.22
CA ALA A 554 7.24 34.04 -7.54
C ALA A 554 7.98 33.23 -8.62
N ARG A 555 9.18 32.70 -8.33
CA ARG A 555 9.92 31.81 -9.24
C ARG A 555 9.18 30.50 -9.52
N ILE A 556 8.56 29.90 -8.49
CA ILE A 556 7.71 28.72 -8.67
C ILE A 556 6.52 29.04 -9.60
N ILE A 557 5.83 30.15 -9.38
CA ILE A 557 4.69 30.56 -10.23
C ILE A 557 5.15 30.79 -11.67
N ARG A 558 6.27 31.51 -11.90
CA ARG A 558 6.86 31.72 -13.24
C ARG A 558 7.15 30.38 -13.93
N SER A 559 7.75 29.44 -13.20
CA SER A 559 8.02 28.09 -13.72
C SER A 559 6.74 27.36 -14.11
N LYS A 560 5.70 27.36 -13.25
CA LYS A 560 4.37 26.78 -13.58
C LYS A 560 3.72 27.43 -14.80
N LEU A 561 3.83 28.75 -14.96
CA LEU A 561 3.32 29.47 -16.13
C LEU A 561 4.04 29.05 -17.42
N LEU A 562 5.37 28.93 -17.38
CA LEU A 562 6.22 28.44 -18.48
C LEU A 562 5.92 26.97 -18.83
N MET A 563 5.67 26.13 -17.83
CA MET A 563 5.19 24.76 -18.04
C MET A 563 3.86 24.75 -18.80
N GLY A 564 2.91 25.62 -18.42
CA GLY A 564 1.63 25.78 -19.08
C GLY A 564 1.69 26.37 -20.50
N SER A 565 2.77 27.09 -20.86
CA SER A 565 3.02 27.56 -22.23
C SER A 565 3.81 26.56 -23.08
N GLY A 566 4.26 25.43 -22.50
CA GLY A 566 5.08 24.42 -23.16
C GLY A 566 6.56 24.76 -23.26
N GLU A 567 7.02 25.80 -22.54
CA GLU A 567 8.43 26.24 -22.52
C GLU A 567 9.23 25.52 -21.42
N PHE A 568 9.26 24.19 -21.49
CA PHE A 568 9.80 23.29 -20.45
C PHE A 568 11.24 23.60 -20.02
N GLU A 569 12.15 23.85 -20.96
CA GLU A 569 13.55 24.16 -20.65
C GLU A 569 13.70 25.49 -19.92
N ARG A 570 12.87 26.49 -20.25
CA ARG A 570 12.91 27.78 -19.54
C ARG A 570 12.36 27.63 -18.12
N ALA A 571 11.31 26.82 -17.94
CA ALA A 571 10.78 26.51 -16.62
C ALA A 571 11.82 25.82 -15.72
N ARG A 572 12.59 24.88 -16.29
CA ARG A 572 13.70 24.21 -15.62
C ARG A 572 14.81 25.19 -15.24
N VAL A 573 15.30 25.98 -16.20
CA VAL A 573 16.37 26.97 -15.97
C VAL A 573 15.98 28.01 -14.92
N GLU A 574 14.70 28.42 -14.90
CA GLU A 574 14.16 29.36 -13.91
C GLU A 574 14.39 28.81 -12.48
N LEU A 575 14.01 27.56 -12.22
CA LEU A 575 14.17 26.93 -10.90
C LEU A 575 15.63 26.60 -10.58
N GLU A 576 16.39 26.07 -11.55
CA GLU A 576 17.81 25.73 -11.37
C GLU A 576 18.67 26.97 -11.06
N SER A 577 18.36 28.12 -11.67
CA SER A 577 19.08 29.36 -11.39
C SER A 577 18.92 29.79 -9.94
N PHE A 578 17.72 29.63 -9.37
CA PHE A 578 17.42 30.02 -7.99
C PHE A 578 17.99 29.04 -6.96
N LEU A 579 18.21 27.76 -7.31
CA LEU A 579 18.84 26.78 -6.41
C LEU A 579 20.19 27.24 -5.85
N THR A 580 20.92 28.10 -6.57
CA THR A 580 22.25 28.59 -6.15
C THR A 580 22.22 29.61 -5.02
N ILE A 581 21.08 30.31 -4.84
CA ILE A 581 20.89 31.36 -3.84
C ILE A 581 19.81 30.99 -2.80
N ALA A 582 19.08 29.89 -3.02
CA ALA A 582 18.06 29.39 -2.13
C ALA A 582 18.61 29.00 -0.75
N SER A 583 17.79 29.17 0.29
CA SER A 583 18.04 28.57 1.60
C SER A 583 18.06 27.03 1.51
N ALA A 584 18.47 26.35 2.59
CA ALA A 584 18.44 24.89 2.62
C ALA A 584 17.02 24.32 2.44
N ASN A 585 16.01 24.91 3.09
CA ASN A 585 14.62 24.45 2.98
C ASN A 585 14.02 24.78 1.61
N GLN A 586 14.26 25.99 1.09
CA GLN A 586 13.85 26.36 -0.26
C GLN A 586 14.48 25.46 -1.32
N ALA A 587 15.77 25.09 -1.16
CA ALA A 587 16.43 24.17 -2.08
C ALA A 587 15.75 22.80 -2.10
N ILE A 588 15.33 22.27 -0.94
CA ILE A 588 14.58 21.00 -0.88
C ILE A 588 13.23 21.13 -1.60
N GLN A 589 12.48 22.22 -1.37
CA GLN A 589 11.21 22.46 -2.05
C GLN A 589 11.38 22.63 -3.58
N LEU A 590 12.43 23.30 -4.04
CA LEU A 590 12.72 23.45 -5.47
C LEU A 590 13.10 22.13 -6.12
N LYS A 591 13.84 21.27 -5.43
CA LYS A 591 14.14 19.92 -5.92
C LYS A 591 12.88 19.07 -6.04
N LEU A 592 11.92 19.22 -5.11
CA LEU A 592 10.62 18.57 -5.23
C LEU A 592 9.87 19.06 -6.48
N GLU A 593 9.78 20.38 -6.66
CA GLU A 593 9.10 20.99 -7.81
C GLU A 593 9.79 20.61 -9.13
N LEU A 594 11.12 20.69 -9.21
CA LEU A 594 11.90 20.25 -10.38
C LEU A 594 11.69 18.77 -10.69
N GLY A 595 11.79 17.91 -9.68
CA GLY A 595 11.60 16.47 -9.83
C GLY A 595 10.20 16.11 -10.32
N THR A 596 9.17 16.74 -9.75
CA THR A 596 7.77 16.52 -10.16
C THR A 596 7.48 17.05 -11.57
N GLN A 597 8.02 18.22 -11.95
CA GLN A 597 7.88 18.76 -13.31
C GLN A 597 8.59 17.88 -14.35
N LEU A 598 9.78 17.37 -14.06
CA LEU A 598 10.50 16.46 -14.94
C LEU A 598 9.79 15.11 -15.09
N ALA A 599 9.23 14.58 -14.00
CA ALA A 599 8.40 13.38 -14.03
C ALA A 599 7.17 13.59 -14.93
N PHE A 600 6.49 14.73 -14.81
CA PHE A 600 5.34 15.08 -15.67
C PHE A 600 5.71 15.15 -17.16
N GLN A 601 6.94 15.56 -17.50
CA GLN A 601 7.45 15.57 -18.87
C GLN A 601 7.90 14.19 -19.39
N GLY A 602 7.90 13.17 -18.53
CA GLY A 602 8.41 11.83 -18.84
C GLY A 602 9.94 11.72 -18.83
N ILE A 603 10.65 12.68 -18.22
CA ILE A 603 12.11 12.67 -18.07
C ILE A 603 12.47 12.01 -16.73
N TRP A 604 12.26 10.71 -16.66
CA TRP A 604 12.27 9.95 -15.40
C TRP A 604 13.62 9.90 -14.70
N THR A 605 14.73 9.79 -15.44
CA THR A 605 16.07 9.65 -14.85
C THR A 605 16.52 10.92 -14.13
N ASP A 606 16.31 12.09 -14.73
CA ASP A 606 16.65 13.37 -14.12
C ASP A 606 15.71 13.67 -12.95
N ALA A 607 14.41 13.35 -13.10
CA ALA A 607 13.43 13.47 -12.02
C ALA A 607 13.84 12.68 -10.78
N ALA A 608 14.29 11.43 -10.95
CA ALA A 608 14.72 10.57 -9.85
C ALA A 608 15.90 11.17 -9.06
N VAL A 609 16.85 11.84 -9.74
CA VAL A 609 18.01 12.49 -9.08
C VAL A 609 17.55 13.56 -8.10
N TYR A 610 16.60 14.41 -8.49
CA TYR A 610 16.08 15.45 -7.60
C TYR A 610 15.20 14.88 -6.49
N LEU A 611 14.33 13.91 -6.81
CA LEU A 611 13.39 13.34 -5.84
C LEU A 611 14.09 12.47 -4.78
N ASP A 612 15.18 11.76 -5.11
CA ASP A 612 15.94 10.93 -4.15
C ASP A 612 16.47 11.73 -2.94
N GLU A 613 16.83 12.99 -3.15
CA GLU A 613 17.31 13.86 -2.06
C GLU A 613 16.16 14.38 -1.17
N VAL A 614 14.94 14.37 -1.69
CA VAL A 614 13.79 15.01 -1.07
C VAL A 614 12.83 14.01 -0.43
N VAL A 615 12.63 12.85 -1.02
CA VAL A 615 11.62 11.90 -0.57
C VAL A 615 12.16 11.02 0.57
N SER A 616 11.36 10.88 1.62
CA SER A 616 11.64 10.02 2.79
C SER A 616 10.36 9.30 3.22
N PRO A 617 10.46 8.23 4.03
CA PRO A 617 9.29 7.74 4.76
C PRO A 617 8.65 8.94 5.51
N GLY A 618 7.36 9.18 5.30
CA GLY A 618 6.61 10.31 5.86
C GLY A 618 6.07 11.28 4.81
N VAL A 619 6.51 11.12 3.56
CA VAL A 619 6.07 11.95 2.44
C VAL A 619 4.55 11.78 2.19
N PRO A 620 3.82 12.84 1.78
CA PRO A 620 2.42 12.75 1.39
C PRO A 620 2.21 11.74 0.26
N THR A 621 1.06 11.05 0.26
CA THR A 621 0.83 9.93 -0.66
C THR A 621 0.93 10.33 -2.14
N GLU A 622 0.40 11.48 -2.53
CA GLU A 622 0.49 11.97 -3.92
C GLU A 622 1.95 12.10 -4.39
N THR A 623 2.82 12.61 -3.51
CA THR A 623 4.25 12.71 -3.80
C THR A 623 4.93 11.35 -3.77
N ALA A 624 4.50 10.45 -2.88
CA ALA A 624 4.95 9.05 -2.86
C ALA A 624 4.64 8.37 -4.21
N PHE A 625 3.44 8.56 -4.76
CA PHE A 625 3.06 8.02 -6.06
C PHE A 625 3.94 8.53 -7.18
N VAL A 626 4.13 9.85 -7.28
CA VAL A 626 5.00 10.44 -8.31
C VAL A 626 6.42 9.91 -8.19
N TYR A 627 6.94 9.77 -6.98
CA TYR A 627 8.28 9.21 -6.76
C TYR A 627 8.38 7.73 -7.16
N VAL A 628 7.43 6.91 -6.72
CA VAL A 628 7.37 5.48 -7.07
C VAL A 628 7.23 5.31 -8.59
N GLU A 629 6.34 6.05 -9.23
CA GLU A 629 6.19 6.06 -10.68
C GLU A 629 7.49 6.48 -11.39
N THR A 630 8.18 7.50 -10.86
CA THR A 630 9.48 7.95 -11.39
C THR A 630 10.54 6.86 -11.26
N LEU A 631 10.62 6.16 -10.12
CA LEU A 631 11.55 5.05 -9.93
C LEU A 631 11.25 3.89 -10.87
N ILE A 632 9.97 3.51 -11.03
CA ILE A 632 9.57 2.43 -11.93
C ILE A 632 9.93 2.76 -13.39
N ASN A 633 9.57 3.96 -13.86
CA ASN A 633 9.81 4.38 -15.24
C ASN A 633 11.28 4.71 -15.54
N SER A 634 12.09 5.00 -14.52
CA SER A 634 13.55 5.09 -14.65
C SER A 634 14.27 3.73 -14.57
N GLY A 635 13.53 2.63 -14.43
CA GLY A 635 14.09 1.26 -14.36
C GLY A 635 14.62 0.86 -12.99
N ARG A 636 14.31 1.63 -11.93
CA ARG A 636 14.76 1.45 -10.55
C ARG A 636 13.71 0.74 -9.68
N ASP A 637 13.12 -0.34 -10.18
CA ASP A 637 12.05 -1.09 -9.52
C ASP A 637 12.41 -1.58 -8.10
N LYS A 638 13.70 -1.89 -7.87
CA LYS A 638 14.20 -2.30 -6.54
C LYS A 638 14.14 -1.16 -5.54
N ASP A 639 14.51 0.04 -5.96
CA ASP A 639 14.48 1.21 -5.09
C ASP A 639 13.02 1.58 -4.80
N ALA A 640 12.13 1.43 -5.79
CA ALA A 640 10.69 1.62 -5.62
C ALA A 640 10.12 0.63 -4.60
N LEU A 641 10.45 -0.66 -4.73
CA LEU A 641 10.02 -1.69 -3.79
C LEU A 641 10.58 -1.43 -2.38
N ALA A 642 11.87 -1.11 -2.25
CA ALA A 642 12.50 -0.81 -0.97
C ALA A 642 11.93 0.46 -0.31
N PHE A 643 11.53 1.45 -1.10
CA PHE A 643 10.83 2.63 -0.59
C PHE A 643 9.42 2.27 -0.09
N LEU A 644 8.62 1.55 -0.87
CA LEU A 644 7.28 1.12 -0.49
C LEU A 644 7.28 0.27 0.79
N THR A 645 8.19 -0.69 0.89
CA THR A 645 8.33 -1.53 2.10
C THR A 645 8.67 -0.67 3.33
N ARG A 646 9.58 0.30 3.22
CA ARG A 646 9.90 1.21 4.34
C ARG A 646 8.69 2.07 4.75
N VAL A 647 7.97 2.62 3.77
CA VAL A 647 6.74 3.39 4.04
C VAL A 647 5.71 2.53 4.77
N ARG A 648 5.58 1.24 4.42
CA ARG A 648 4.68 0.29 5.09
C ARG A 648 5.07 -0.05 6.51
N GLU A 649 6.37 -0.16 6.78
CA GLU A 649 6.87 -0.48 8.12
C GLU A 649 6.80 0.72 9.09
N GLU A 650 6.88 1.96 8.58
CA GLU A 650 7.03 3.16 9.40
C GLU A 650 5.72 3.94 9.65
N ILE A 651 4.66 3.76 8.85
CA ILE A 651 3.48 4.66 8.83
C ILE A 651 2.16 3.88 8.69
N GLU A 652 1.09 4.41 9.29
CA GLU A 652 -0.29 3.93 9.08
C GLU A 652 -0.72 4.13 7.61
N PHE A 653 -1.10 3.04 6.94
CA PHE A 653 -0.78 2.83 5.52
C PHE A 653 -1.95 3.04 4.53
N GLU A 654 -1.68 3.53 3.31
CA GLU A 654 -2.68 3.70 2.25
C GLU A 654 -2.73 2.51 1.27
N LEU A 655 -3.90 1.89 1.12
CA LEU A 655 -4.16 0.67 0.33
C LEU A 655 -3.55 0.69 -1.09
N ARG A 656 -3.67 1.81 -1.81
CA ARG A 656 -3.17 1.97 -3.18
C ARG A 656 -1.66 1.76 -3.31
N LEU A 657 -0.86 2.15 -2.31
CA LEU A 657 0.58 1.91 -2.34
C LEU A 657 0.91 0.42 -2.14
N VAL A 658 0.09 -0.33 -1.39
CA VAL A 658 0.25 -1.79 -1.22
C VAL A 658 -0.01 -2.47 -2.56
N GLU A 659 -1.03 -2.05 -3.29
CA GLU A 659 -1.35 -2.61 -4.61
C GLU A 659 -0.18 -2.46 -5.58
N ILE A 660 0.51 -1.32 -5.57
CA ILE A 660 1.73 -1.10 -6.35
C ILE A 660 2.87 -1.98 -5.83
N GLU A 661 3.04 -2.12 -4.51
CA GLU A 661 4.05 -2.99 -3.90
C GLU A 661 3.86 -4.46 -4.34
N VAL A 662 2.62 -4.98 -4.27
CA VAL A 662 2.26 -6.33 -4.74
C VAL A 662 2.56 -6.48 -6.23
N GLY A 663 2.16 -5.51 -7.06
CA GLY A 663 2.43 -5.53 -8.49
C GLY A 663 3.92 -5.52 -8.84
N LEU A 664 4.73 -4.77 -8.08
CA LEU A 664 6.19 -4.75 -8.22
C LEU A 664 6.84 -6.04 -7.75
N MET A 665 6.42 -6.58 -6.60
CA MET A 665 6.88 -7.88 -6.11
C MET A 665 6.62 -8.96 -7.16
N GLU A 666 5.43 -8.97 -7.77
CA GLU A 666 5.11 -9.92 -8.82
C GLU A 666 5.97 -9.72 -10.08
N THR A 667 6.17 -8.48 -10.52
CA THR A 667 6.98 -8.15 -11.70
C THR A 667 8.44 -8.55 -11.52
N LEU A 668 8.96 -8.40 -10.30
CA LEU A 668 10.32 -8.78 -9.93
C LEU A 668 10.47 -10.29 -9.66
N GLY A 669 9.37 -11.03 -9.55
CA GLY A 669 9.35 -12.49 -9.35
C GLY A 669 9.30 -12.94 -7.89
N PHE A 670 8.98 -12.05 -6.94
CA PHE A 670 8.78 -12.35 -5.51
C PHE A 670 7.33 -12.77 -5.23
N ILE A 671 6.92 -13.91 -5.80
CA ILE A 671 5.51 -14.36 -5.80
C ILE A 671 5.01 -14.72 -4.41
N SER A 672 5.85 -15.36 -3.58
CA SER A 672 5.51 -15.71 -2.19
C SER A 672 5.19 -14.48 -1.36
N LYS A 673 6.07 -13.48 -1.37
CA LYS A 673 5.88 -12.21 -0.64
C LYS A 673 4.66 -11.44 -1.12
N ALA A 674 4.41 -11.41 -2.43
CA ALA A 674 3.21 -10.78 -2.99
C ALA A 674 1.93 -11.47 -2.50
N TYR A 675 1.94 -12.81 -2.40
CA TYR A 675 0.82 -13.58 -1.86
C TYR A 675 0.60 -13.34 -0.36
N GLU A 676 1.67 -13.31 0.44
CA GLU A 676 1.58 -12.99 1.87
C GLU A 676 0.97 -11.60 2.11
N LEU A 677 1.44 -10.59 1.37
CA LEU A 677 0.96 -9.22 1.46
C LEU A 677 -0.51 -9.07 1.03
N LEU A 678 -0.94 -9.81 0.00
CA LEU A 678 -2.36 -9.88 -0.37
C LEU A 678 -3.21 -10.56 0.72
N GLY A 679 -2.64 -11.53 1.44
CA GLY A 679 -3.27 -12.16 2.59
C GLY A 679 -3.55 -11.15 3.71
N GLU A 680 -2.55 -10.35 4.08
CA GLU A 680 -2.69 -9.25 5.04
C GLU A 680 -3.78 -8.26 4.62
N LEU A 681 -3.81 -7.88 3.34
CA LEU A 681 -4.85 -6.99 2.79
C LEU A 681 -6.26 -7.58 2.90
N CYS A 682 -6.42 -8.88 2.64
CA CYS A 682 -7.72 -9.55 2.75
C CYS A 682 -8.25 -9.60 4.19
N GLU A 683 -7.38 -9.54 5.20
CA GLU A 683 -7.78 -9.46 6.62
C GLU A 683 -8.26 -8.06 7.01
N VAL A 684 -7.71 -7.02 6.37
CA VAL A 684 -8.06 -5.62 6.62
C VAL A 684 -9.35 -5.22 5.89
N GLU A 685 -9.48 -5.60 4.61
CA GLU A 685 -10.61 -5.23 3.76
C GLU A 685 -11.17 -6.44 3.01
N SER A 686 -12.50 -6.62 3.07
CA SER A 686 -13.19 -7.65 2.30
C SER A 686 -13.41 -7.20 0.86
N ASN A 687 -12.36 -7.33 0.04
CA ASN A 687 -12.40 -7.00 -1.40
C ASN A 687 -12.26 -8.27 -2.26
N PRO A 688 -13.25 -8.60 -3.11
CA PRO A 688 -13.21 -9.81 -3.96
C PRO A 688 -12.07 -9.79 -4.99
N ILE A 689 -11.54 -8.61 -5.34
CA ILE A 689 -10.40 -8.47 -6.25
C ILE A 689 -9.11 -8.97 -5.60
N TYR A 690 -8.89 -8.69 -4.31
CA TYR A 690 -7.70 -9.19 -3.60
C TYR A 690 -7.74 -10.71 -3.47
N LEU A 691 -8.92 -11.29 -3.21
CA LEU A 691 -9.10 -12.75 -3.23
C LEU A 691 -8.85 -13.37 -4.61
N LEU A 692 -9.27 -12.70 -5.69
CA LEU A 692 -8.97 -13.13 -7.07
C LEU A 692 -7.47 -13.13 -7.35
N GLU A 693 -6.77 -12.07 -6.96
CA GLU A 693 -5.32 -11.97 -7.15
C GLU A 693 -4.56 -12.98 -6.27
N ALA A 694 -4.96 -13.15 -5.01
CA ALA A 694 -4.39 -14.15 -4.11
C ALA A 694 -4.58 -15.57 -4.65
N ALA A 695 -5.77 -15.90 -5.17
CA ALA A 695 -6.03 -17.18 -5.82
C ALA A 695 -5.15 -17.39 -7.06
N ARG A 696 -4.95 -16.34 -7.87
CA ARG A 696 -4.07 -16.38 -9.04
C ARG A 696 -2.61 -16.62 -8.65
N LEU A 697 -2.10 -15.92 -7.64
CA LEU A 697 -0.73 -16.13 -7.16
C LEU A 697 -0.56 -17.51 -6.51
N SER A 698 -1.56 -18.01 -5.78
CA SER A 698 -1.57 -19.35 -5.21
C SER A 698 -1.46 -20.45 -6.29
N ILE A 699 -2.13 -20.29 -7.44
CA ILE A 699 -1.94 -21.20 -8.59
C ILE A 699 -0.50 -21.15 -9.11
N ARG A 700 0.10 -19.95 -9.22
CA ARG A 700 1.50 -19.78 -9.66
C ARG A 700 2.50 -20.45 -8.69
N LEU A 701 2.21 -20.42 -7.39
CA LEU A 701 3.01 -21.11 -6.36
C LEU A 701 2.85 -22.63 -6.40
N GLY A 702 1.84 -23.15 -7.10
CA GLY A 702 1.52 -24.58 -7.21
C GLY A 702 0.52 -25.08 -6.15
N GLU A 703 -0.15 -24.18 -5.44
CA GLU A 703 -1.02 -24.47 -4.30
C GLU A 703 -2.50 -24.52 -4.72
N SER A 704 -2.86 -25.46 -5.59
CA SER A 704 -4.21 -25.52 -6.18
C SER A 704 -5.34 -25.72 -5.16
N GLU A 705 -5.09 -26.40 -4.04
CA GLU A 705 -6.08 -26.55 -2.95
C GLU A 705 -6.39 -25.21 -2.28
N GLN A 706 -5.35 -24.42 -1.99
CA GLN A 706 -5.49 -23.10 -1.39
C GLN A 706 -6.17 -22.13 -2.37
N ALA A 707 -5.80 -22.15 -3.65
CA ALA A 707 -6.49 -21.40 -4.69
C ALA A 707 -7.98 -21.76 -4.78
N THR A 708 -8.34 -23.04 -4.66
CA THR A 708 -9.74 -23.50 -4.65
C THR A 708 -10.52 -22.94 -3.46
N LYS A 709 -9.89 -22.94 -2.27
CA LYS A 709 -10.48 -22.35 -1.06
C LYS A 709 -10.73 -20.85 -1.24
N LEU A 710 -9.75 -20.11 -1.75
CA LEU A 710 -9.88 -18.68 -2.02
C LEU A 710 -10.98 -18.39 -3.05
N VAL A 711 -11.03 -19.14 -4.15
CA VAL A 711 -12.08 -19.00 -5.17
C VAL A 711 -13.49 -19.22 -4.60
N SER A 712 -13.65 -20.15 -3.65
CA SER A 712 -14.93 -20.40 -3.00
C SER A 712 -15.42 -19.28 -2.08
N GLN A 713 -14.52 -18.41 -1.63
CA GLN A 713 -14.83 -17.25 -0.76
C GLN A 713 -15.24 -16.00 -1.54
N ILE A 714 -15.04 -15.98 -2.86
CA ILE A 714 -15.34 -14.83 -3.69
C ILE A 714 -16.85 -14.68 -3.85
N ASP A 715 -17.38 -13.54 -3.41
CA ASP A 715 -18.77 -13.16 -3.68
C ASP A 715 -18.95 -12.85 -5.18
N ARG A 716 -19.61 -13.76 -5.89
CA ARG A 716 -19.90 -13.64 -7.32
C ARG A 716 -20.83 -12.48 -7.64
N SER A 717 -21.66 -12.04 -6.69
CA SER A 717 -22.58 -10.91 -6.89
C SER A 717 -21.84 -9.57 -6.90
N ALA A 718 -20.81 -9.45 -6.05
CA ALA A 718 -19.98 -8.25 -5.94
C ALA A 718 -19.18 -7.93 -7.22
N ILE A 719 -18.83 -8.95 -8.01
CA ILE A 719 -18.08 -8.80 -9.27
C ILE A 719 -18.94 -8.93 -10.54
N ALA A 720 -20.27 -9.06 -10.41
CA ALA A 720 -21.15 -9.39 -11.54
C ALA A 720 -21.13 -8.34 -12.67
N SER A 721 -20.83 -7.08 -12.36
CA SER A 721 -20.72 -5.98 -13.34
C SER A 721 -19.30 -5.75 -13.87
N ASP A 722 -18.27 -6.43 -13.34
CA ASP A 722 -16.88 -6.27 -13.78
C ASP A 722 -16.50 -7.40 -14.75
N SER A 723 -16.45 -7.07 -16.04
CA SER A 723 -16.10 -8.01 -17.10
C SER A 723 -14.68 -8.59 -16.93
N ARG A 724 -13.73 -7.82 -16.39
CA ARG A 724 -12.35 -8.27 -16.18
C ARG A 724 -12.27 -9.21 -14.99
N ALA A 725 -12.93 -8.90 -13.88
CA ALA A 725 -13.00 -9.77 -12.71
C ALA A 725 -13.69 -11.10 -13.04
N LEU A 726 -14.82 -11.06 -13.78
CA LEU A 726 -15.50 -12.27 -14.27
C LEU A 726 -14.61 -13.09 -15.22
N ALA A 727 -13.89 -12.45 -16.12
CA ALA A 727 -12.95 -13.14 -17.00
C ALA A 727 -11.82 -13.80 -16.21
N LYS A 728 -11.23 -13.11 -15.22
CA LYS A 728 -10.21 -13.68 -14.32
C LYS A 728 -10.77 -14.87 -13.54
N LEU A 729 -11.94 -14.72 -12.91
CA LEU A 729 -12.60 -15.80 -12.18
C LEU A 729 -12.87 -17.00 -13.08
N SER A 730 -13.39 -16.77 -14.29
CA SER A 730 -13.68 -17.83 -15.26
C SER A 730 -12.44 -18.65 -15.61
N ARG A 731 -11.27 -17.99 -15.77
CA ARG A 731 -9.99 -18.66 -16.01
C ARG A 731 -9.53 -19.45 -14.79
N LEU A 732 -9.63 -18.88 -13.58
CA LEU A 732 -9.27 -19.57 -12.34
C LEU A 732 -10.13 -20.82 -12.15
N THR A 733 -11.45 -20.70 -12.31
CA THR A 733 -12.37 -21.84 -12.23
C THR A 733 -12.08 -22.89 -13.29
N TYR A 734 -11.72 -22.47 -14.51
CA TYR A 734 -11.35 -23.38 -15.59
C TYR A 734 -10.07 -24.16 -15.25
N VAL A 735 -9.01 -23.46 -14.81
CA VAL A 735 -7.71 -24.08 -14.46
C VAL A 735 -7.83 -25.03 -13.27
N LEU A 736 -8.67 -24.69 -12.28
CA LEU A 736 -8.91 -25.51 -11.09
C LEU A 736 -9.91 -26.65 -11.32
N GLY A 737 -10.54 -26.74 -12.50
CA GLY A 737 -11.57 -27.73 -12.79
C GLY A 737 -12.86 -27.55 -11.99
N LEU A 738 -13.16 -26.32 -11.57
CA LEU A 738 -14.38 -25.95 -10.84
C LEU A 738 -15.57 -25.76 -11.80
N PRO A 739 -16.82 -25.98 -11.33
CA PRO A 739 -18.01 -25.76 -12.14
C PRO A 739 -18.17 -24.27 -12.52
N ASP A 740 -19.02 -24.01 -13.53
CA ASP A 740 -19.47 -22.67 -13.98
C ASP A 740 -18.45 -21.82 -14.77
N ALA A 741 -17.24 -22.31 -15.06
CA ALA A 741 -16.24 -21.55 -15.81
C ALA A 741 -16.75 -20.99 -17.15
N ARG A 742 -17.53 -21.79 -17.89
CA ARG A 742 -18.16 -21.38 -19.16
C ARG A 742 -19.21 -20.30 -18.96
N ASP A 743 -20.04 -20.41 -17.93
CA ASP A 743 -21.10 -19.43 -17.64
C ASP A 743 -20.49 -18.08 -17.22
N LEU A 744 -19.46 -18.11 -16.37
CA LEU A 744 -18.71 -16.90 -15.98
C LEU A 744 -18.04 -16.23 -17.18
N ALA A 745 -17.43 -17.01 -18.08
CA ALA A 745 -16.83 -16.49 -19.31
C ALA A 745 -17.88 -15.90 -20.25
N TYR A 746 -19.06 -16.53 -20.33
CA TYR A 746 -20.19 -16.05 -21.12
C TYR A 746 -20.73 -14.72 -20.56
N ARG A 747 -20.89 -14.61 -19.24
CA ARG A 747 -21.27 -13.35 -18.60
C ARG A 747 -20.25 -12.25 -18.84
N ALA A 748 -18.95 -12.55 -18.69
CA ALA A 748 -17.89 -11.59 -19.00
C ALA A 748 -17.96 -11.04 -20.43
N LEU A 749 -18.27 -11.92 -21.40
CA LEU A 749 -18.50 -11.55 -22.80
C LEU A 749 -19.69 -10.60 -22.98
N LEU A 750 -20.81 -10.88 -22.32
CA LEU A 750 -22.01 -10.06 -22.46
C LEU A 750 -21.88 -8.71 -21.75
N THR A 751 -21.17 -8.66 -20.61
CA THR A 751 -20.93 -7.43 -19.86
C THR A 751 -20.10 -6.41 -20.65
N ASP A 752 -19.15 -6.86 -21.47
CA ASP A 752 -18.29 -6.00 -22.28
C ASP A 752 -18.06 -6.58 -23.70
N TYR A 753 -19.15 -6.66 -24.47
CA TYR A 753 -19.15 -7.26 -25.82
C TYR A 753 -18.30 -6.48 -26.83
N GLY A 754 -18.01 -5.19 -26.57
CA GLY A 754 -17.15 -4.37 -27.43
C GLY A 754 -15.65 -4.68 -27.28
N ASN A 755 -15.28 -5.47 -26.28
CA ASN A 755 -13.89 -5.72 -25.94
C ASN A 755 -13.39 -7.06 -26.50
N PRO A 756 -12.45 -7.06 -27.46
CA PRO A 756 -11.97 -8.30 -28.10
C PRO A 756 -11.36 -9.29 -27.09
N GLN A 757 -10.87 -8.82 -25.95
CA GLN A 757 -10.29 -9.68 -24.92
C GLN A 757 -11.33 -10.59 -24.25
N MET A 758 -12.60 -10.16 -24.15
CA MET A 758 -13.69 -10.97 -23.60
C MET A 758 -14.10 -12.09 -24.56
N HIS A 759 -14.12 -11.80 -25.87
CA HIS A 759 -14.34 -12.78 -26.93
C HIS A 759 -13.27 -13.87 -26.91
N ILE A 760 -12.00 -13.47 -26.85
CA ILE A 760 -10.86 -14.40 -26.76
C ILE A 760 -10.94 -15.21 -25.46
N ASN A 761 -11.30 -14.59 -24.34
CA ASN A 761 -11.47 -15.30 -23.07
C ASN A 761 -12.53 -16.41 -23.16
N TYR A 762 -13.69 -16.06 -23.70
CA TYR A 762 -14.80 -16.99 -23.86
C TYR A 762 -14.46 -18.14 -24.82
N LEU A 763 -13.90 -17.83 -25.99
CA LEU A 763 -13.43 -18.83 -26.96
C LEU A 763 -12.36 -19.74 -26.34
N GLY A 764 -11.40 -19.19 -25.60
CA GLY A 764 -10.35 -19.95 -24.94
C GLY A 764 -10.89 -21.00 -23.96
N ILE A 765 -11.92 -20.65 -23.19
CA ILE A 765 -12.56 -21.57 -22.23
C ILE A 765 -13.43 -22.61 -22.98
N CYS A 766 -14.11 -22.22 -24.06
CA CYS A 766 -15.02 -23.11 -24.76
C CYS A 766 -14.30 -24.15 -25.64
N VAL A 767 -13.31 -23.74 -26.44
CA VAL A 767 -12.59 -24.60 -27.41
C VAL A 767 -11.88 -25.78 -26.74
N HIS A 768 -11.40 -25.63 -25.50
CA HIS A 768 -10.72 -26.70 -24.77
C HIS A 768 -11.67 -27.56 -23.91
N SER A 769 -12.91 -27.10 -23.73
CA SER A 769 -13.90 -27.76 -22.90
C SER A 769 -14.79 -28.74 -23.66
N GLU A 770 -14.72 -28.81 -24.99
CA GLU A 770 -15.61 -29.64 -25.81
C GLU A 770 -15.42 -31.13 -25.53
N ASN A 771 -16.25 -31.69 -24.63
CA ASN A 771 -16.57 -33.11 -24.66
C ASN A 771 -17.24 -33.40 -26.00
N GLU A 772 -16.75 -34.39 -26.74
CA GLU A 772 -17.30 -34.84 -28.03
C GLU A 772 -18.80 -35.20 -27.96
N ASN A 773 -19.38 -35.29 -26.77
CA ASN A 773 -20.81 -35.49 -26.55
C ASN A 773 -21.65 -34.19 -26.53
N GLU A 774 -21.10 -33.01 -26.82
CA GLU A 774 -21.85 -31.74 -26.88
C GLU A 774 -21.84 -31.07 -28.27
N GLN A 775 -21.44 -31.79 -29.33
CA GLN A 775 -21.92 -31.50 -30.71
C GLN A 775 -23.39 -31.96 -30.88
N VAL A 776 -24.22 -31.70 -29.88
CA VAL A 776 -25.62 -32.11 -29.90
C VAL A 776 -26.38 -30.92 -30.46
N GLU A 777 -26.76 -31.01 -31.74
CA GLU A 777 -28.04 -30.42 -32.11
C GLU A 777 -29.05 -30.97 -31.12
N LEU A 778 -29.54 -30.11 -30.24
CA LEU A 778 -30.49 -30.52 -29.23
C LEU A 778 -31.78 -30.87 -29.96
N ASP A 779 -32.36 -32.02 -29.66
CA ASP A 779 -33.61 -32.39 -30.31
C ASP A 779 -34.79 -31.51 -29.85
N VAL A 780 -34.65 -30.84 -28.71
CA VAL A 780 -35.73 -30.14 -28.01
C VAL A 780 -35.28 -28.75 -27.58
N VAL A 781 -36.13 -27.75 -27.80
CA VAL A 781 -35.97 -26.39 -27.27
C VAL A 781 -36.19 -26.39 -25.76
N ASP A 782 -35.21 -25.89 -25.02
CA ASP A 782 -35.25 -25.74 -23.56
C ASP A 782 -34.69 -24.37 -23.13
N VAL A 783 -34.69 -24.06 -21.83
CA VAL A 783 -33.99 -22.90 -21.28
C VAL A 783 -32.48 -23.04 -21.55
N GLU A 784 -31.79 -21.92 -21.80
CA GLU A 784 -30.36 -21.86 -22.17
C GLU A 784 -30.04 -22.39 -23.58
N THR A 785 -31.02 -22.41 -24.49
CA THR A 785 -30.86 -22.84 -25.89
C THR A 785 -31.00 -21.69 -26.89
N ALA A 786 -30.27 -21.78 -28.01
CA ALA A 786 -30.43 -20.93 -29.17
C ALA A 786 -31.22 -21.69 -30.26
N VAL A 787 -32.29 -21.07 -30.75
CA VAL A 787 -33.27 -21.65 -31.67
C VAL A 787 -33.34 -20.83 -32.95
N THR A 788 -33.17 -21.48 -34.10
CA THR A 788 -33.35 -20.83 -35.41
C THR A 788 -34.72 -21.18 -35.98
N LEU A 789 -35.51 -20.15 -36.28
CA LEU A 789 -36.83 -20.26 -36.90
C LEU A 789 -36.79 -19.84 -38.36
N LYS A 790 -37.31 -20.67 -39.27
CA LYS A 790 -37.61 -20.31 -40.67
C LYS A 790 -39.05 -19.86 -40.77
N TYR A 791 -39.28 -18.64 -41.22
CA TYR A 791 -40.62 -18.15 -41.51
C TYR A 791 -41.07 -18.59 -42.91
N ASP A 792 -42.38 -18.62 -43.15
CA ASP A 792 -42.97 -18.98 -44.45
C ASP A 792 -42.50 -18.10 -45.62
N ASN A 793 -42.01 -16.89 -45.33
CA ASN A 793 -41.42 -15.97 -46.33
C ASN A 793 -39.95 -16.30 -46.68
N GLY A 794 -39.38 -17.36 -46.09
CA GLY A 794 -38.01 -17.80 -46.31
C GLY A 794 -36.96 -17.16 -45.40
N ASN A 795 -37.32 -16.15 -44.60
CA ASN A 795 -36.38 -15.51 -43.67
C ASN A 795 -36.08 -16.43 -42.48
N GLU A 796 -34.86 -16.31 -41.95
CA GLU A 796 -34.42 -17.06 -40.77
C GLU A 796 -34.11 -16.08 -39.63
N GLN A 797 -34.51 -16.43 -38.40
CA GLN A 797 -34.21 -15.64 -37.22
C GLN A 797 -33.83 -16.52 -36.04
N VAL A 798 -32.78 -16.11 -35.32
CA VAL A 798 -32.28 -16.80 -34.14
C VAL A 798 -32.79 -16.13 -32.87
N PHE A 799 -33.31 -16.94 -31.96
CA PHE A 799 -33.71 -16.55 -30.61
C PHE A 799 -32.85 -17.30 -29.59
N VAL A 800 -32.38 -16.60 -28.56
CA VAL A 800 -31.65 -17.20 -27.43
C VAL A 800 -32.59 -17.21 -26.23
N LEU A 801 -32.99 -18.39 -25.77
CA LEU A 801 -33.84 -18.53 -24.58
C LEU A 801 -32.95 -18.54 -23.34
N SER A 802 -32.97 -17.46 -22.56
CA SER A 802 -32.11 -17.30 -21.37
C SER A 802 -32.74 -16.28 -20.43
N ASP A 803 -32.87 -16.65 -19.15
CA ASP A 803 -33.34 -15.72 -18.11
C ASP A 803 -32.19 -14.88 -17.52
N SER A 804 -30.95 -15.31 -17.74
CA SER A 804 -29.73 -14.66 -17.23
C SER A 804 -29.08 -13.68 -18.21
N ASP A 805 -29.54 -13.61 -19.46
CA ASP A 805 -28.98 -12.74 -20.50
C ASP A 805 -29.87 -11.50 -20.70
N PRO A 806 -29.42 -10.30 -20.30
CA PRO A 806 -30.17 -9.07 -20.52
C PRO A 806 -29.93 -8.44 -21.90
N SER A 807 -29.02 -8.99 -22.72
CA SER A 807 -28.47 -8.35 -23.91
C SER A 807 -28.81 -9.10 -25.20
N ASN A 808 -28.95 -8.36 -26.31
CA ASN A 808 -29.28 -8.93 -27.63
C ASN A 808 -28.05 -9.01 -28.57
N HIS A 809 -26.83 -9.08 -28.02
CA HIS A 809 -25.60 -9.03 -28.82
C HIS A 809 -25.43 -10.25 -29.73
N LEU A 810 -25.81 -11.44 -29.25
CA LEU A 810 -25.68 -12.70 -29.98
C LEU A 810 -26.95 -13.11 -30.75
N GLY A 811 -28.12 -12.52 -30.44
CA GLY A 811 -29.42 -12.86 -30.99
C GLY A 811 -30.54 -12.13 -30.27
N LEU A 812 -31.81 -12.39 -30.65
CA LEU A 812 -32.93 -11.88 -29.86
C LEU A 812 -33.12 -12.77 -28.63
N THR A 813 -32.86 -12.21 -27.46
CA THR A 813 -32.99 -12.94 -26.20
C THR A 813 -34.44 -12.95 -25.75
N LEU A 814 -34.95 -14.14 -25.42
CA LEU A 814 -36.30 -14.33 -24.90
C LEU A 814 -36.21 -14.91 -23.49
N ARG A 815 -36.90 -14.27 -22.54
CA ARG A 815 -37.05 -14.77 -21.18
C ARG A 815 -38.11 -15.86 -21.13
N GLN A 816 -38.06 -16.73 -20.15
CA GLN A 816 -39.07 -17.78 -19.96
C GLN A 816 -40.48 -17.20 -19.79
N THR A 817 -40.58 -15.98 -19.25
CA THR A 817 -41.85 -15.23 -19.09
C THR A 817 -42.43 -14.69 -20.40
N ASP A 818 -41.65 -14.68 -21.49
CA ASP A 818 -42.12 -14.12 -22.76
C ASP A 818 -43.12 -15.06 -23.44
N SER A 819 -44.18 -14.47 -24.00
CA SER A 819 -45.26 -15.23 -24.66
C SER A 819 -44.76 -16.13 -25.79
N LEU A 820 -43.67 -15.74 -26.45
CA LEU A 820 -43.04 -16.50 -27.53
C LEU A 820 -42.24 -17.70 -26.99
N SER A 821 -41.55 -17.56 -25.86
CA SER A 821 -40.81 -18.66 -25.21
C SER A 821 -41.73 -19.82 -24.86
N GLY A 822 -42.93 -19.53 -24.31
CA GLY A 822 -43.93 -20.56 -24.01
C GLY A 822 -44.40 -21.36 -25.23
N LYS A 823 -44.31 -20.79 -26.44
CA LYS A 823 -44.64 -21.48 -27.70
C LYS A 823 -43.49 -22.31 -28.25
N LEU A 824 -42.26 -21.96 -27.88
CA LEU A 824 -41.03 -22.59 -28.36
C LEU A 824 -40.55 -23.72 -27.43
N LEU A 825 -40.70 -23.58 -26.11
CA LEU A 825 -40.29 -24.59 -25.14
C LEU A 825 -40.94 -25.96 -25.43
N GLY A 826 -40.11 -27.01 -25.47
CA GLY A 826 -40.52 -28.38 -25.76
C GLY A 826 -40.70 -28.72 -27.24
N LYS A 827 -40.54 -27.76 -28.17
CA LYS A 827 -40.58 -28.00 -29.62
C LYS A 827 -39.31 -28.68 -30.10
N ARG A 828 -39.42 -29.47 -31.18
CA ARG A 828 -38.30 -30.19 -31.78
C ARG A 828 -37.89 -29.62 -33.13
N VAL A 829 -36.67 -29.95 -33.55
CA VAL A 829 -36.21 -29.65 -34.92
C VAL A 829 -37.20 -30.24 -35.93
N GLY A 830 -37.71 -29.40 -36.82
CA GLY A 830 -38.74 -29.76 -37.79
C GLY A 830 -40.18 -29.40 -37.40
N ASP A 831 -40.44 -29.05 -36.15
CA ASP A 831 -41.79 -28.67 -35.70
C ASP A 831 -42.22 -27.32 -36.27
N ALA A 832 -43.51 -27.24 -36.65
CA ALA A 832 -44.15 -25.98 -36.99
C ALA A 832 -44.64 -25.26 -35.71
N VAL A 833 -44.40 -23.96 -35.65
CA VAL A 833 -44.74 -23.06 -34.55
C VAL A 833 -45.64 -21.96 -35.09
N ALA A 834 -46.90 -21.95 -34.63
CA ALA A 834 -47.87 -20.90 -34.94
C ALA A 834 -47.62 -19.66 -34.06
N LEU A 835 -46.90 -18.68 -34.62
CA LEU A 835 -46.47 -17.49 -33.88
C LEU A 835 -47.63 -16.51 -33.68
N LYS A 836 -48.49 -16.34 -34.69
CA LYS A 836 -49.69 -15.50 -34.60
C LYS A 836 -50.75 -15.97 -35.60
N GLU A 837 -51.95 -16.26 -35.11
CA GLU A 837 -53.14 -16.47 -35.94
C GLU A 837 -53.87 -15.12 -36.05
N SER A 838 -54.16 -14.65 -37.27
CA SER A 838 -54.83 -13.35 -37.47
C SER A 838 -55.71 -13.36 -38.70
N GLU A 839 -56.73 -12.49 -38.72
CA GLU A 839 -57.63 -12.31 -39.88
C GLU A 839 -56.91 -11.87 -41.17
N PHE A 840 -55.67 -11.38 -41.07
CA PHE A 840 -54.85 -10.89 -42.18
C PHE A 840 -53.75 -11.87 -42.63
N GLY A 841 -53.74 -13.09 -42.08
CA GLY A 841 -52.79 -14.15 -42.40
C GLY A 841 -52.14 -14.76 -41.16
N ASP A 842 -51.89 -16.06 -41.21
CA ASP A 842 -51.18 -16.81 -40.16
C ASP A 842 -49.67 -16.65 -40.34
N LEU A 843 -48.97 -16.30 -39.26
CA LEU A 843 -47.51 -16.29 -39.23
C LEU A 843 -47.04 -17.62 -38.64
N ASN A 844 -46.62 -18.54 -39.51
CA ASN A 844 -46.01 -19.80 -39.10
C ASN A 844 -44.50 -19.75 -39.31
N ALA A 845 -43.80 -20.44 -38.42
CA ALA A 845 -42.38 -20.69 -38.55
C ALA A 845 -42.07 -22.17 -38.29
N LYS A 846 -40.95 -22.65 -38.82
CA LYS A 846 -40.45 -24.00 -38.59
C LYS A 846 -39.13 -23.94 -37.83
N VAL A 847 -38.99 -24.76 -36.80
CA VAL A 847 -37.70 -24.91 -36.09
C VAL A 847 -36.71 -25.62 -37.00
N ILE A 848 -35.59 -24.98 -37.33
CA ILE A 848 -34.57 -25.54 -38.24
C ILE A 848 -33.37 -26.09 -37.46
N SER A 849 -32.99 -25.42 -36.37
CA SER A 849 -31.87 -25.83 -35.53
C SER A 849 -32.10 -25.42 -34.09
N VAL A 850 -31.66 -26.27 -33.17
CA VAL A 850 -31.61 -25.99 -31.74
C VAL A 850 -30.23 -26.37 -31.23
N THR A 851 -29.56 -25.44 -30.56
CA THR A 851 -28.21 -25.64 -30.02
C THR A 851 -28.12 -25.03 -28.63
N SER A 852 -27.12 -25.40 -27.83
CA SER A 852 -26.85 -24.68 -26.58
C SER A 852 -26.49 -23.21 -26.90
N LYS A 853 -26.92 -22.26 -26.03
CA LYS A 853 -26.52 -20.86 -26.15
C LYS A 853 -24.99 -20.69 -26.22
N TYR A 854 -24.25 -21.58 -25.56
CA TYR A 854 -22.79 -21.51 -25.50
C TYR A 854 -22.16 -21.87 -26.85
N THR A 855 -22.59 -22.98 -27.45
CA THR A 855 -22.14 -23.46 -28.77
C THR A 855 -22.51 -22.47 -29.87
N PHE A 856 -23.71 -21.91 -29.80
CA PHE A 856 -24.16 -20.86 -30.72
C PHE A 856 -23.28 -19.61 -30.62
N ALA A 857 -22.96 -19.17 -29.40
CA ALA A 857 -22.05 -18.04 -29.19
C ALA A 857 -20.68 -18.31 -29.82
N VAL A 858 -20.06 -19.48 -29.60
CA VAL A 858 -18.76 -19.83 -30.22
C VAL A 858 -18.81 -19.71 -31.74
N ARG A 859 -19.81 -20.33 -32.40
CA ARG A 859 -19.95 -20.29 -33.87
C ARG A 859 -20.10 -18.86 -34.38
N ARG A 860 -20.94 -18.07 -33.71
CA ARG A 860 -21.19 -16.69 -34.09
C ARG A 860 -19.95 -15.81 -33.90
N LEU A 861 -19.24 -15.98 -32.78
CA LEU A 861 -18.00 -15.28 -32.54
C LEU A 861 -16.95 -15.62 -33.61
N LEU A 862 -16.76 -16.90 -33.93
CA LEU A 862 -15.80 -17.30 -34.97
C LEU A 862 -16.14 -16.70 -36.35
N ALA A 863 -17.42 -16.60 -36.70
CA ALA A 863 -17.86 -16.02 -37.98
C ALA A 863 -17.77 -14.48 -38.01
N ASP A 864 -18.13 -13.81 -36.91
CA ASP A 864 -18.24 -12.36 -36.84
C ASP A 864 -16.94 -11.68 -36.32
N PHE A 865 -15.94 -12.41 -35.79
CA PHE A 865 -14.76 -11.83 -35.12
C PHE A 865 -14.00 -10.82 -36.01
N GLU A 866 -13.66 -11.21 -37.24
CA GLU A 866 -12.96 -10.34 -38.19
C GLU A 866 -13.82 -9.13 -38.59
N ARG A 867 -15.14 -9.32 -38.68
CA ARG A 867 -16.07 -8.23 -38.97
C ARG A 867 -16.18 -7.24 -37.81
N LEU A 868 -16.15 -7.72 -36.57
CA LEU A 868 -16.28 -6.90 -35.36
C LEU A 868 -14.97 -6.16 -35.03
N PHE A 869 -13.81 -6.77 -35.30
CA PHE A 869 -12.53 -6.30 -34.79
C PHE A 869 -11.42 -6.20 -35.84
N GLY A 870 -11.74 -5.99 -37.13
CA GLY A 870 -10.88 -6.17 -38.32
C GLY A 870 -9.42 -5.64 -38.37
N ALA A 871 -8.88 -5.07 -37.29
CA ALA A 871 -7.45 -4.80 -37.07
C ALA A 871 -6.75 -5.79 -36.09
N ASP A 872 -7.48 -6.61 -35.33
CA ASP A 872 -6.95 -7.49 -34.29
C ASP A 872 -6.73 -8.92 -34.83
N ASN A 873 -5.50 -9.22 -35.26
CA ASN A 873 -5.10 -10.49 -35.89
C ASN A 873 -4.97 -11.69 -34.90
N ARG A 874 -5.53 -11.59 -33.69
CA ARG A 874 -5.38 -12.64 -32.66
C ARG A 874 -6.21 -13.90 -32.94
N LEU A 875 -7.27 -13.78 -33.74
CA LEU A 875 -8.13 -14.89 -34.14
C LEU A 875 -8.28 -14.88 -35.66
N LEU A 876 -7.88 -15.97 -36.30
CA LEU A 876 -8.13 -16.20 -37.73
C LEU A 876 -9.46 -16.91 -37.86
N SER A 877 -10.45 -16.27 -38.48
CA SER A 877 -11.71 -16.94 -38.80
C SER A 877 -11.52 -17.82 -40.04
N LEU A 878 -12.09 -19.03 -40.03
CA LEU A 878 -12.13 -19.92 -41.18
C LEU A 878 -13.58 -19.97 -41.67
N ASP A 879 -13.87 -19.24 -42.75
CA ASP A 879 -15.08 -19.46 -43.52
C ASP A 879 -14.84 -20.67 -44.43
N VAL A 880 -15.02 -21.88 -43.88
CA VAL A 880 -15.00 -23.11 -44.65
C VAL A 880 -16.40 -23.30 -45.20
N GLY A 881 -16.62 -22.87 -46.44
CA GLY A 881 -17.80 -23.30 -47.18
C GLY A 881 -17.87 -24.82 -47.20
N GLU A 882 -19.07 -25.38 -47.10
CA GLU A 882 -19.32 -26.83 -47.21
C GLU A 882 -18.56 -27.35 -48.46
N ASP A 883 -17.48 -28.11 -48.23
CA ASP A 883 -16.59 -28.78 -49.20
C ASP A 883 -15.36 -28.05 -49.80
N ASP A 884 -14.93 -26.85 -49.35
CA ASP A 884 -13.68 -26.21 -49.86
C ASP A 884 -12.55 -26.08 -48.81
N PHE A 885 -11.66 -27.09 -48.73
CA PHE A 885 -10.46 -27.07 -47.87
C PHE A 885 -9.26 -26.31 -48.48
N SER A 886 -9.39 -25.69 -49.66
CA SER A 886 -8.26 -25.08 -50.36
C SER A 886 -7.63 -23.89 -49.62
N LEU A 887 -8.42 -23.18 -48.80
CA LEU A 887 -7.92 -22.10 -47.93
C LEU A 887 -7.16 -22.66 -46.73
N PHE A 888 -7.66 -23.72 -46.11
CA PHE A 888 -7.01 -24.43 -45.00
C PHE A 888 -5.63 -24.97 -45.41
N PHE A 889 -5.55 -25.67 -46.55
CA PHE A 889 -4.28 -26.19 -47.07
C PHE A 889 -3.30 -25.07 -47.47
N ARG A 890 -3.77 -23.97 -48.07
CA ARG A 890 -2.92 -22.79 -48.35
C ARG A 890 -2.33 -22.17 -47.08
N GLN A 891 -3.05 -22.19 -45.96
CA GLN A 891 -2.52 -21.71 -44.69
C GLN A 891 -1.51 -22.70 -44.09
N LEU A 892 -1.76 -24.01 -44.19
CA LEU A 892 -0.77 -25.03 -43.82
C LEU A 892 0.52 -24.88 -44.64
N ASP A 893 0.41 -24.53 -45.92
CA ASP A 893 1.55 -24.25 -46.80
C ASP A 893 2.36 -23.04 -46.34
N ARG A 894 1.67 -21.93 -46.02
CA ARG A 894 2.32 -20.73 -45.47
C ARG A 894 2.98 -21.01 -44.13
N ARG A 895 2.30 -21.75 -43.26
CA ARG A 895 2.85 -22.16 -41.95
C ARG A 895 4.07 -23.05 -42.12
N PHE A 896 4.03 -24.02 -43.04
CA PHE A 896 5.17 -24.88 -43.36
C PHE A 896 6.34 -24.03 -43.85
N ALA A 897 6.13 -23.14 -44.83
CA ALA A 897 7.18 -22.27 -45.35
C ALA A 897 7.79 -21.37 -44.26
N HIS A 898 6.98 -20.79 -43.37
CA HIS A 898 7.44 -20.00 -42.23
C HIS A 898 8.28 -20.83 -41.26
N VAL A 899 7.77 -21.99 -40.83
CA VAL A 899 8.48 -22.87 -39.89
C VAL A 899 9.78 -23.39 -40.49
N SER A 900 9.79 -23.79 -41.76
CA SER A 900 11.00 -24.21 -42.48
C SER A 900 12.04 -23.08 -42.52
N HIS A 901 11.60 -21.84 -42.78
CA HIS A 901 12.50 -20.69 -42.76
C HIS A 901 13.10 -20.43 -41.36
N VAL A 902 12.29 -20.51 -40.30
CA VAL A 902 12.77 -20.36 -38.92
C VAL A 902 13.75 -21.48 -38.54
N LEU A 903 13.48 -22.73 -38.93
CA LEU A 903 14.39 -23.85 -38.68
C LEU A 903 15.70 -23.73 -39.45
N GLU A 904 15.68 -23.18 -40.66
CA GLU A 904 16.90 -22.88 -41.44
C GLU A 904 17.76 -21.82 -40.73
N LEU A 905 17.14 -20.73 -40.24
CA LEU A 905 17.83 -19.72 -39.43
C LEU A 905 18.40 -20.31 -38.14
N TYR A 906 17.66 -21.18 -37.47
CA TYR A 906 18.16 -21.90 -36.30
C TYR A 906 19.38 -22.77 -36.62
N LYS A 907 19.39 -23.49 -37.75
CA LYS A 907 20.53 -24.30 -38.19
C LYS A 907 21.76 -23.45 -38.54
N GLN A 908 21.57 -22.33 -39.22
CA GLN A 908 22.66 -21.45 -39.67
C GLN A 908 23.27 -20.62 -38.54
N HIS A 909 22.44 -20.15 -37.60
CA HIS A 909 22.85 -19.20 -36.55
C HIS A 909 22.83 -19.77 -35.13
N GLN A 910 22.38 -21.01 -34.95
CA GLN A 910 22.32 -21.70 -33.65
C GLN A 910 21.56 -20.86 -32.59
N LEU A 911 20.41 -20.31 -33.01
CA LEU A 911 19.56 -19.46 -32.18
C LEU A 911 19.08 -20.22 -30.92
N PRO A 912 18.80 -19.55 -29.80
CA PRO A 912 18.18 -20.20 -28.64
C PRO A 912 16.84 -20.87 -29.01
N VAL A 913 16.59 -22.07 -28.47
CA VAL A 913 15.33 -22.81 -28.66
C VAL A 913 14.14 -21.99 -28.16
N SER A 914 14.34 -21.15 -27.13
CA SER A 914 13.31 -20.22 -26.67
C SER A 914 12.86 -19.22 -27.75
N LEU A 915 13.80 -18.65 -28.51
CA LEU A 915 13.48 -17.76 -29.63
C LEU A 915 12.77 -18.52 -30.76
N VAL A 916 13.24 -19.73 -31.09
CA VAL A 916 12.60 -20.59 -32.10
C VAL A 916 11.16 -20.89 -31.72
N SER A 917 10.93 -21.27 -30.47
CA SER A 917 9.61 -21.59 -29.93
C SER A 917 8.65 -20.40 -30.08
N LYS A 918 9.11 -19.20 -29.75
CA LYS A 918 8.36 -17.96 -29.90
C LYS A 918 8.04 -17.64 -31.36
N LEU A 919 9.01 -17.77 -32.28
CA LEU A 919 8.82 -17.50 -33.71
C LEU A 919 7.89 -18.51 -34.39
N VAL A 920 7.85 -19.76 -33.91
CA VAL A 920 6.96 -20.82 -34.41
C VAL A 920 5.58 -20.78 -33.73
N GLY A 921 5.45 -20.06 -32.63
CA GLY A 921 4.22 -19.98 -31.82
C GLY A 921 3.92 -21.29 -31.09
N ARG A 922 4.93 -21.88 -30.44
CA ARG A 922 4.86 -23.13 -29.69
C ARG A 922 5.61 -23.01 -28.36
N SER A 923 5.35 -23.93 -27.42
CA SER A 923 6.11 -23.99 -26.16
C SER A 923 7.53 -24.51 -26.38
N ARG A 924 8.44 -24.27 -25.42
CA ARG A 924 9.82 -24.82 -25.48
C ARG A 924 9.82 -26.34 -25.50
N LEU A 925 8.89 -26.96 -24.78
CA LEU A 925 8.66 -28.40 -24.80
C LEU A 925 8.26 -28.90 -26.20
N ASP A 926 7.30 -28.25 -26.85
CA ASP A 926 6.85 -28.62 -28.21
C ASP A 926 7.98 -28.50 -29.24
N SER A 927 8.75 -27.41 -29.15
CA SER A 927 9.93 -27.22 -30.00
C SER A 927 10.98 -28.28 -29.74
N TRP A 928 11.28 -28.60 -28.48
CA TRP A 928 12.22 -29.66 -28.13
C TRP A 928 11.77 -31.03 -28.67
N LEU A 929 10.49 -31.38 -28.51
CA LEU A 929 9.92 -32.61 -29.10
C LEU A 929 10.06 -32.62 -30.63
N ALA A 930 9.79 -31.48 -31.29
CA ALA A 930 9.91 -31.38 -32.74
C ALA A 930 11.36 -31.52 -33.23
N LEU A 931 12.33 -30.94 -32.51
CA LEU A 931 13.75 -31.01 -32.85
C LEU A 931 14.33 -32.41 -32.57
N THR A 932 13.84 -33.11 -31.55
CA THR A 932 14.35 -34.43 -31.15
C THR A 932 13.68 -35.63 -31.82
N ALA A 933 12.45 -35.48 -32.35
CA ALA A 933 11.68 -36.61 -32.88
C ALA A 933 11.67 -36.76 -34.42
N LYS A 934 11.90 -35.69 -35.20
CA LYS A 934 11.77 -35.70 -36.68
C LYS A 934 13.11 -35.89 -37.38
N GLU A 935 13.16 -36.58 -38.52
CA GLU A 935 14.40 -36.75 -39.30
C GLU A 935 15.08 -35.42 -39.69
N GLU A 936 14.30 -34.34 -39.90
CA GLU A 936 14.79 -33.00 -40.23
C GLU A 936 15.16 -32.14 -39.01
N GLY A 937 14.77 -32.61 -37.81
CA GLY A 937 15.02 -31.97 -36.53
C GLY A 937 16.49 -32.09 -36.13
N GLN A 938 17.01 -31.05 -35.49
CA GLN A 938 18.39 -30.99 -35.00
C GLN A 938 18.38 -30.18 -33.71
N LEU A 939 18.92 -30.68 -32.62
CA LEU A 939 19.08 -29.90 -31.39
C LEU A 939 20.58 -29.66 -31.18
N PHE A 940 21.00 -28.40 -31.23
CA PHE A 940 22.40 -28.02 -31.01
C PHE A 940 22.66 -27.76 -29.52
N PHE A 941 23.65 -28.44 -28.95
CA PHE A 941 24.06 -28.29 -27.56
C PHE A 941 25.58 -28.22 -27.43
N ARG A 942 26.09 -27.95 -26.21
CA ARG A 942 27.53 -27.79 -25.96
C ARG A 942 28.23 -29.15 -25.79
N GLY A 943 28.83 -29.66 -26.87
CA GLY A 943 29.59 -30.92 -26.90
C GLY A 943 30.90 -30.85 -27.69
N GLY A 944 31.71 -29.80 -27.55
CA GLY A 944 32.94 -29.54 -28.35
C GLY A 944 34.14 -30.48 -28.12
N GLU A 945 35.32 -29.97 -27.75
CA GLU A 945 36.48 -30.83 -27.45
C GLU A 945 36.34 -31.49 -26.08
N ARG A 946 36.85 -32.72 -25.91
CA ARG A 946 36.71 -33.48 -24.64
C ARG A 946 37.29 -32.74 -23.43
N GLU A 947 38.32 -31.92 -23.63
CA GLU A 947 38.97 -31.10 -22.60
C GLU A 947 38.04 -29.98 -22.07
N LEU A 948 37.03 -29.59 -22.86
CA LEU A 948 36.01 -28.61 -22.48
C LEU A 948 34.78 -29.24 -21.78
N LEU A 949 34.76 -30.57 -21.60
CA LEU A 949 33.69 -31.32 -20.94
C LEU A 949 34.01 -31.70 -19.48
N ALA A 950 35.05 -31.12 -18.88
CA ALA A 950 35.32 -31.35 -17.47
C ALA A 950 34.42 -30.48 -16.59
N ILE A 951 33.72 -31.10 -15.63
CA ILE A 951 33.15 -30.36 -14.49
C ILE A 951 34.29 -30.10 -13.52
N ASP A 952 34.43 -28.84 -13.08
CA ASP A 952 35.44 -28.48 -12.09
C ASP A 952 35.27 -29.35 -10.84
N SER A 953 36.38 -29.92 -10.34
CA SER A 953 36.35 -30.88 -9.22
C SER A 953 35.74 -30.30 -7.94
N ASP A 954 35.76 -28.97 -7.80
CA ASP A 954 35.22 -28.23 -6.65
C ASP A 954 33.76 -27.77 -6.87
N CYS A 955 33.18 -27.99 -8.05
CA CYS A 955 31.81 -27.58 -8.36
C CYS A 955 30.79 -28.47 -7.63
N LYS A 956 30.12 -27.91 -6.62
CA LYS A 956 29.11 -28.60 -5.82
C LYS A 956 27.68 -28.21 -6.14
N ASP A 957 27.46 -27.05 -6.74
CA ASP A 957 26.12 -26.52 -6.97
C ASP A 957 25.90 -26.17 -8.44
N VAL A 958 24.65 -26.20 -8.91
CA VAL A 958 24.31 -25.92 -10.31
C VAL A 958 22.92 -25.29 -10.43
N VAL A 959 22.71 -24.45 -11.44
CA VAL A 959 21.37 -24.00 -11.86
C VAL A 959 20.95 -24.77 -13.10
N ILE A 960 19.71 -25.26 -13.16
CA ILE A 960 19.23 -26.09 -14.27
C ILE A 960 18.13 -25.40 -15.10
N ASP A 961 18.23 -25.52 -16.43
CA ASP A 961 17.18 -25.10 -17.38
C ASP A 961 16.28 -26.28 -17.82
N LEU A 962 15.10 -25.94 -18.35
CA LEU A 962 14.11 -26.89 -18.87
C LEU A 962 14.68 -27.90 -19.87
N ILE A 963 15.50 -27.46 -20.83
CA ILE A 963 15.97 -28.36 -21.89
C ILE A 963 16.89 -29.44 -21.32
N ALA A 964 17.75 -29.11 -20.36
CA ALA A 964 18.60 -30.09 -19.69
C ALA A 964 17.81 -31.10 -18.84
N LEU A 965 16.72 -30.65 -18.19
CA LEU A 965 15.78 -31.56 -17.50
C LEU A 965 15.11 -32.53 -18.48
N LEU A 966 14.68 -32.04 -19.65
CA LEU A 966 14.09 -32.88 -20.69
C LEU A 966 15.11 -33.89 -21.23
N THR A 967 16.37 -33.48 -21.42
CA THR A 967 17.46 -34.40 -21.79
C THR A 967 17.64 -35.49 -20.72
N GLY A 968 17.81 -35.11 -19.46
CA GLY A 968 18.04 -36.05 -18.37
C GLY A 968 16.88 -37.02 -18.15
N GLU A 969 15.64 -36.56 -18.31
CA GLU A 969 14.46 -37.43 -18.28
C GLU A 969 14.43 -38.40 -19.46
N SER A 970 14.72 -37.92 -20.68
CA SER A 970 14.73 -38.77 -21.88
C SER A 970 15.75 -39.91 -21.81
N LEU A 971 16.82 -39.72 -21.03
CA LEU A 971 17.85 -40.71 -20.75
C LEU A 971 17.53 -41.59 -19.53
N ASN A 972 16.48 -41.27 -18.76
CA ASN A 972 16.14 -41.84 -17.44
C ASN A 972 17.26 -41.68 -16.40
N LEU A 973 17.96 -40.53 -16.41
CA LEU A 973 19.14 -40.28 -15.58
C LEU A 973 19.07 -38.99 -14.74
N LEU A 974 17.86 -38.46 -14.48
CA LEU A 974 17.70 -37.26 -13.62
C LEU A 974 18.36 -37.41 -12.23
N GLN A 975 18.27 -38.60 -11.62
CA GLN A 975 18.86 -38.90 -10.31
C GLN A 975 20.40 -38.78 -10.29
N LEU A 976 21.06 -38.79 -11.45
CA LEU A 976 22.51 -38.58 -11.54
C LEU A 976 22.90 -37.18 -11.06
N LEU A 977 22.01 -36.20 -11.24
CA LEU A 977 22.23 -34.83 -10.80
C LEU A 977 22.34 -34.73 -9.27
N GLU A 978 21.55 -35.51 -8.52
CA GLU A 978 21.62 -35.57 -7.04
C GLU A 978 22.93 -36.17 -6.54
N LYS A 979 23.46 -37.15 -7.26
CA LYS A 979 24.76 -37.75 -6.93
C LYS A 979 25.90 -36.78 -7.21
N LYS A 980 25.76 -35.98 -8.28
CA LYS A 980 26.82 -35.11 -8.77
C LYS A 980 26.88 -33.77 -8.03
N PHE A 981 25.73 -33.18 -7.72
CA PHE A 981 25.63 -31.84 -7.14
C PHE A 981 25.00 -31.92 -5.74
N GLY A 982 25.55 -31.15 -4.80
CA GLY A 982 25.00 -30.98 -3.45
C GLY A 982 23.71 -30.17 -3.46
N THR A 983 23.68 -29.05 -4.21
CA THR A 983 22.47 -28.22 -4.36
C THR A 983 22.17 -27.96 -5.83
N ILE A 984 20.95 -28.29 -6.24
CA ILE A 984 20.42 -27.97 -7.57
C ILE A 984 19.46 -26.80 -7.41
N TYR A 985 19.64 -25.73 -8.17
CA TYR A 985 18.74 -24.57 -8.15
C TYR A 985 17.90 -24.50 -9.43
N TYR A 986 16.67 -24.01 -9.29
CA TYR A 986 15.80 -23.72 -10.42
C TYR A 986 14.95 -22.47 -10.14
N SER A 987 14.47 -21.82 -11.21
CA SER A 987 13.67 -20.60 -11.07
C SER A 987 12.19 -20.88 -10.83
N GLN A 988 11.51 -19.95 -10.15
CA GLN A 988 10.05 -19.93 -10.05
C GLN A 988 9.39 -19.92 -11.44
N GLU A 989 9.96 -19.20 -12.42
CA GLU A 989 9.43 -19.18 -13.78
C GLU A 989 9.52 -20.55 -14.48
N LEU A 990 10.54 -21.36 -14.16
CA LEU A 990 10.65 -22.72 -14.69
C LEU A 990 9.56 -23.62 -14.12
N PHE A 991 9.26 -23.47 -12.82
CA PHE A 991 8.16 -24.17 -12.18
C PHE A 991 6.81 -23.81 -12.80
N GLU A 992 6.59 -22.53 -13.07
CA GLU A 992 5.37 -22.01 -13.72
C GLU A 992 5.22 -22.55 -15.15
N GLU A 993 6.28 -22.48 -15.96
CA GLU A 993 6.27 -23.01 -17.34
C GLU A 993 5.98 -24.53 -17.34
N LEU A 994 6.52 -25.28 -16.37
CA LEU A 994 6.26 -26.70 -16.23
C LEU A 994 4.80 -26.99 -15.86
N ASN A 995 4.23 -26.25 -14.89
CA ASN A 995 2.83 -26.37 -14.51
C ASN A 995 1.89 -26.01 -15.66
N GLN A 996 2.23 -24.98 -16.44
CA GLN A 996 1.48 -24.63 -17.65
C GLN A 996 1.50 -25.79 -18.65
N CYS A 997 2.66 -26.37 -18.94
CA CYS A 997 2.78 -27.50 -19.85
C CYS A 997 1.98 -28.73 -19.37
N ILE A 998 1.96 -28.99 -18.06
CA ILE A 998 1.16 -30.07 -17.45
C ILE A 998 -0.34 -29.81 -17.63
N GLY A 999 -0.82 -28.60 -17.35
CA GLY A 999 -2.22 -28.22 -17.51
C GLY A 999 -2.70 -28.33 -18.96
N GLU A 1000 -1.87 -27.88 -19.92
CA GLU A 1000 -2.14 -28.04 -21.36
C GLU A 1000 -2.24 -29.53 -21.76
N SER A 1001 -1.36 -30.38 -21.24
CA SER A 1001 -1.40 -31.84 -21.49
C SER A 1001 -2.58 -32.55 -20.83
N GLN A 1002 -3.06 -32.09 -19.67
CA GLN A 1002 -4.23 -32.67 -19.00
C GLN A 1002 -5.54 -32.33 -19.72
N ASN A 1003 -5.66 -31.10 -20.24
CA ASN A 1003 -6.86 -30.64 -20.95
C ASN A 1003 -6.98 -31.25 -22.35
N THR A 1004 -5.87 -31.71 -22.94
CA THR A 1004 -5.81 -32.30 -24.29
C THR A 1004 -5.96 -33.83 -24.31
N LYS A 1005 -6.48 -34.45 -23.25
CA LYS A 1005 -6.76 -35.91 -23.14
C LYS A 1005 -7.65 -36.53 -24.24
N LYS A 1006 -8.14 -35.75 -25.21
CA LYS A 1006 -8.96 -36.21 -26.35
C LYS A 1006 -8.11 -36.46 -27.59
N SER A 1007 -8.58 -37.35 -28.47
CA SER A 1007 -7.97 -37.63 -29.77
C SER A 1007 -7.99 -36.38 -30.65
N SER A 1008 -6.96 -35.55 -30.53
CA SER A 1008 -6.69 -34.49 -31.49
C SER A 1008 -6.03 -35.10 -32.71
N GLU A 1009 -6.62 -34.85 -33.89
CA GLU A 1009 -5.97 -35.09 -35.17
C GLU A 1009 -5.14 -33.85 -35.53
N THR A 1010 -3.82 -33.99 -35.54
CA THR A 1010 -2.94 -32.95 -36.06
C THR A 1010 -2.78 -33.13 -37.55
N VAL A 1011 -3.14 -32.09 -38.31
CA VAL A 1011 -2.85 -32.01 -39.74
C VAL A 1011 -1.55 -31.24 -39.95
N TYR A 1012 -0.63 -31.82 -40.71
CA TYR A 1012 0.60 -31.13 -41.10
C TYR A 1012 1.02 -31.48 -42.52
N ARG A 1013 1.75 -30.55 -43.13
CA ARG A 1013 2.38 -30.75 -44.44
C ARG A 1013 3.77 -31.38 -44.26
N THR A 1014 4.09 -32.39 -45.07
CA THR A 1014 5.42 -33.00 -45.16
C THR A 1014 6.32 -32.25 -46.16
N SER A 1015 7.63 -32.45 -46.07
CA SER A 1015 8.61 -31.91 -47.02
C SER A 1015 8.40 -32.41 -48.46
N GLU A 1016 7.78 -33.59 -48.62
CA GLU A 1016 7.36 -34.14 -49.91
C GLU A 1016 6.10 -33.49 -50.49
N GLY A 1017 5.45 -32.58 -49.75
CA GLY A 1017 4.25 -31.87 -50.18
C GLY A 1017 2.92 -32.57 -49.85
N ASN A 1018 2.94 -33.67 -49.09
CA ASN A 1018 1.74 -34.41 -48.68
C ASN A 1018 1.16 -33.82 -47.39
N TYR A 1019 -0.16 -33.95 -47.20
CA TYR A 1019 -0.83 -33.60 -45.93
C TYR A 1019 -1.15 -34.86 -45.16
N ASN A 1020 -0.63 -34.97 -43.94
CA ASN A 1020 -0.81 -36.12 -43.08
C ASN A 1020 -1.70 -35.76 -41.88
N PHE A 1021 -2.55 -36.72 -41.50
CA PHE A 1021 -3.40 -36.67 -40.32
C PHE A 1021 -2.84 -37.65 -39.29
N VAL A 1022 -2.54 -37.17 -38.09
CA VAL A 1022 -2.01 -38.01 -37.00
C VAL A 1022 -2.88 -37.86 -35.76
N SER A 1023 -3.41 -38.98 -35.29
CA SER A 1023 -4.12 -39.07 -34.01
C SER A 1023 -3.11 -39.13 -32.85
N ASN A 1024 -3.21 -38.20 -31.90
CA ASN A 1024 -2.21 -38.01 -30.84
C ASN A 1024 -2.54 -38.67 -29.48
N SER A 1025 -3.56 -39.52 -29.39
CA SER A 1025 -4.09 -39.97 -28.08
C SER A 1025 -3.03 -40.63 -27.17
N GLY A 1026 -2.17 -41.51 -27.69
CA GLY A 1026 -1.11 -42.16 -26.90
C GLY A 1026 0.14 -41.30 -26.61
N LEU A 1027 0.37 -40.22 -27.38
CA LEU A 1027 1.53 -39.34 -27.21
C LEU A 1027 1.34 -38.34 -26.06
N GLN A 1028 0.09 -37.99 -25.75
CA GLN A 1028 -0.23 -37.02 -24.69
C GLN A 1028 -0.06 -37.61 -23.29
N GLU A 1029 -0.42 -38.88 -23.06
CA GLU A 1029 -0.22 -39.55 -21.77
C GLU A 1029 1.27 -39.66 -21.43
N ALA A 1030 2.09 -40.14 -22.37
CA ALA A 1030 3.53 -40.24 -22.19
C ALA A 1030 4.19 -38.88 -21.91
N ARG A 1031 3.68 -37.81 -22.53
CA ARG A 1031 4.12 -36.42 -22.27
C ARG A 1031 3.76 -35.98 -20.86
N LEU A 1032 2.53 -36.23 -20.41
CA LEU A 1032 2.09 -35.87 -19.06
C LEU A 1032 2.91 -36.58 -17.99
N ASP A 1033 3.16 -37.87 -18.16
CA ASP A 1033 3.97 -38.67 -17.24
C ASP A 1033 5.41 -38.14 -17.12
N ARG A 1034 6.03 -37.78 -18.25
CA ARG A 1034 7.36 -37.18 -18.31
C ARG A 1034 7.43 -35.87 -17.52
N LEU A 1035 6.49 -34.95 -17.77
CA LEU A 1035 6.48 -33.65 -17.09
C LEU A 1035 6.21 -33.79 -15.60
N THR A 1036 5.36 -34.75 -15.21
CA THR A 1036 5.06 -35.03 -13.80
C THR A 1036 6.31 -35.53 -13.07
N ARG A 1037 7.09 -36.44 -13.68
CA ARG A 1037 8.38 -36.88 -13.11
C ARG A 1037 9.39 -35.75 -12.97
N ILE A 1038 9.48 -34.84 -13.95
CA ILE A 1038 10.36 -33.67 -13.86
C ILE A 1038 9.93 -32.76 -12.70
N LYS A 1039 8.62 -32.54 -12.54
CA LYS A 1039 8.08 -31.73 -11.45
C LYS A 1039 8.37 -32.36 -10.09
N GLU A 1040 8.16 -33.65 -9.95
CA GLU A 1040 8.47 -34.41 -8.72
C GLU A 1040 9.96 -34.31 -8.37
N PHE A 1041 10.84 -34.47 -9.35
CA PHE A 1041 12.28 -34.31 -9.17
C PHE A 1041 12.64 -32.91 -8.67
N LEU A 1042 12.15 -31.85 -9.31
CA LEU A 1042 12.43 -30.47 -8.90
C LEU A 1042 11.90 -30.15 -7.49
N THR A 1043 10.74 -30.71 -7.13
CA THR A 1043 10.10 -30.46 -5.83
C THR A 1043 10.84 -31.17 -4.70
N ASN A 1044 11.38 -32.36 -4.95
CA ASN A 1044 12.02 -33.19 -3.92
C ASN A 1044 13.52 -32.96 -3.79
N SER A 1045 14.19 -32.61 -4.89
CA SER A 1045 15.65 -32.71 -5.01
C SER A 1045 16.33 -31.40 -5.42
N ALA A 1046 15.58 -30.33 -5.64
CA ALA A 1046 16.11 -29.02 -6.03
C ALA A 1046 15.51 -27.87 -5.20
N THR A 1047 16.22 -26.74 -5.16
CA THR A 1047 15.85 -25.53 -4.44
C THR A 1047 15.30 -24.49 -5.41
N ARG A 1048 14.06 -24.07 -5.17
CA ARG A 1048 13.39 -23.02 -5.95
C ARG A 1048 13.90 -21.64 -5.52
N ILE A 1049 14.22 -20.78 -6.49
CA ILE A 1049 14.62 -19.39 -6.25
C ILE A 1049 13.61 -18.44 -6.91
N GLU A 1050 13.17 -17.45 -6.13
CA GLU A 1050 12.29 -16.37 -6.55
C GLU A 1050 13.09 -15.07 -6.74
N GLY A 1051 12.58 -14.13 -7.53
CA GLY A 1051 13.13 -12.78 -7.60
C GLY A 1051 14.41 -12.59 -8.42
N ALA A 1052 14.91 -13.62 -9.10
CA ALA A 1052 16.29 -13.67 -9.59
C ALA A 1052 16.61 -12.61 -10.65
N THR A 1053 15.68 -12.30 -11.56
CA THR A 1053 15.91 -11.32 -12.64
C THR A 1053 16.13 -9.90 -12.14
N SER A 1054 15.68 -9.60 -10.92
CA SER A 1054 15.89 -8.29 -10.30
C SER A 1054 17.38 -7.98 -10.06
N GLU A 1055 18.25 -8.99 -10.02
CA GLU A 1055 19.66 -8.85 -9.65
C GLU A 1055 20.61 -8.63 -10.84
N ILE A 1056 20.10 -8.63 -12.07
CA ILE A 1056 20.92 -8.51 -13.26
C ILE A 1056 20.74 -7.14 -13.92
N GLY A 1057 21.64 -6.20 -13.62
CA GLY A 1057 21.88 -5.01 -14.45
C GLY A 1057 20.68 -4.12 -14.76
N ASP A 1058 20.78 -3.35 -15.85
CA ASP A 1058 19.78 -2.37 -16.29
C ASP A 1058 18.53 -3.06 -16.89
N ARG A 1059 17.35 -2.71 -16.38
CA ARG A 1059 16.03 -3.24 -16.79
C ARG A 1059 15.82 -3.19 -18.30
N ALA A 1060 16.24 -2.10 -18.98
CA ALA A 1060 16.04 -1.99 -20.42
C ALA A 1060 16.80 -3.08 -21.19
N LYS A 1061 18.06 -3.32 -20.80
CA LYS A 1061 18.89 -4.38 -21.38
C LYS A 1061 18.36 -5.77 -21.00
N VAL A 1062 17.89 -5.95 -19.77
CA VAL A 1062 17.27 -7.21 -19.30
C VAL A 1062 16.03 -7.53 -20.13
N ASP A 1063 15.16 -6.55 -20.38
CA ASP A 1063 13.94 -6.72 -21.16
C ASP A 1063 14.22 -7.04 -22.63
N GLU A 1064 15.27 -6.45 -23.22
CA GLU A 1064 15.72 -6.83 -24.56
C GLU A 1064 16.20 -8.29 -24.63
N ILE A 1065 17.00 -8.71 -23.65
CA ILE A 1065 17.47 -10.10 -23.57
C ILE A 1065 16.29 -11.04 -23.29
N ALA A 1066 15.34 -10.65 -22.43
CA ALA A 1066 14.14 -11.42 -22.13
C ALA A 1066 13.26 -11.64 -23.36
N LYS A 1067 13.22 -10.68 -24.31
CA LYS A 1067 12.49 -10.85 -25.58
C LYS A 1067 13.04 -11.99 -26.43
N VAL A 1068 14.35 -12.27 -26.33
CA VAL A 1068 15.07 -13.33 -27.05
C VAL A 1068 15.06 -14.64 -26.28
N LEU A 1069 15.51 -14.62 -25.02
CA LEU A 1069 15.67 -15.81 -24.19
C LEU A 1069 14.36 -16.33 -23.58
N GLY A 1070 13.36 -15.46 -23.42
CA GLY A 1070 12.23 -15.73 -22.54
C GLY A 1070 12.60 -15.54 -21.06
N ARG A 1071 11.58 -15.32 -20.22
CA ARG A 1071 11.77 -15.07 -18.77
C ARG A 1071 12.42 -16.26 -18.08
N THR A 1072 12.02 -17.49 -18.40
CA THR A 1072 12.53 -18.69 -17.73
C THR A 1072 14.03 -18.88 -17.86
N ALA A 1073 14.56 -18.84 -19.08
CA ALA A 1073 15.99 -19.02 -19.34
C ALA A 1073 16.82 -17.85 -18.77
N LEU A 1074 16.27 -16.63 -18.84
CA LEU A 1074 16.88 -15.46 -18.23
C LEU A 1074 16.94 -15.57 -16.70
N SER A 1075 15.88 -16.03 -16.04
CA SER A 1075 15.88 -16.30 -14.60
C SER A 1075 16.92 -17.35 -14.20
N ALA A 1076 17.10 -18.41 -15.00
CA ALA A 1076 18.12 -19.41 -14.74
C ALA A 1076 19.54 -18.83 -14.84
N ILE A 1077 19.81 -18.02 -15.88
CA ILE A 1077 21.06 -17.25 -16.00
C ILE A 1077 21.21 -16.29 -14.80
N ALA A 1078 20.10 -15.72 -14.33
CA ALA A 1078 20.09 -14.77 -13.24
C ALA A 1078 20.52 -15.35 -11.90
N ILE A 1079 19.91 -16.48 -11.53
CA ILE A 1079 20.29 -17.23 -10.34
C ILE A 1079 21.77 -17.61 -10.41
N ALA A 1080 22.21 -18.10 -11.57
CA ALA A 1080 23.57 -18.60 -11.75
C ALA A 1080 24.61 -17.48 -11.61
N LYS A 1081 24.33 -16.30 -12.20
CA LYS A 1081 25.20 -15.13 -12.09
C LYS A 1081 25.27 -14.58 -10.67
N THR A 1082 24.14 -14.38 -9.99
CA THR A 1082 24.16 -13.83 -8.63
C THR A 1082 24.90 -14.76 -7.67
N LYS A 1083 24.65 -16.07 -7.78
CA LYS A 1083 25.29 -17.07 -6.90
C LYS A 1083 26.72 -17.41 -7.30
N GLY A 1084 27.17 -17.04 -8.50
CA GLY A 1084 28.49 -17.37 -9.02
C GLY A 1084 28.68 -18.87 -9.29
N ILE A 1085 27.63 -19.55 -9.76
CA ILE A 1085 27.62 -21.01 -10.00
C ILE A 1085 27.28 -21.32 -11.46
N PRO A 1086 27.68 -22.48 -12.01
CA PRO A 1086 27.47 -22.81 -13.42
C PRO A 1086 26.01 -23.12 -13.78
N LEU A 1087 25.68 -22.93 -15.06
CA LEU A 1087 24.38 -23.23 -15.65
C LEU A 1087 24.40 -24.57 -16.41
N LEU A 1088 23.53 -25.50 -16.05
CA LEU A 1088 23.30 -26.75 -16.78
C LEU A 1088 22.20 -26.54 -17.83
N VAL A 1089 22.61 -26.54 -19.11
CA VAL A 1089 21.74 -26.22 -20.24
C VAL A 1089 22.16 -26.99 -21.50
N ASP A 1090 21.19 -27.65 -22.13
CA ASP A 1090 21.36 -28.36 -23.41
C ASP A 1090 20.80 -27.57 -24.60
N ASP A 1091 21.08 -26.26 -24.59
CA ASP A 1091 20.76 -25.33 -25.66
C ASP A 1091 22.00 -24.46 -25.92
N LEU A 1092 22.59 -24.65 -27.10
CA LEU A 1092 23.82 -23.95 -27.49
C LEU A 1092 23.62 -22.43 -27.56
N GLY A 1093 22.44 -21.96 -27.96
CA GLY A 1093 22.12 -20.54 -28.03
C GLY A 1093 22.09 -19.91 -26.64
N ILE A 1094 21.38 -20.53 -25.70
CA ILE A 1094 21.34 -20.07 -24.29
C ILE A 1094 22.75 -20.11 -23.67
N SER A 1095 23.47 -21.23 -23.86
CA SER A 1095 24.84 -21.38 -23.37
C SER A 1095 25.79 -20.32 -23.91
N THR A 1096 25.65 -19.95 -25.19
CA THR A 1096 26.51 -18.96 -25.83
C THR A 1096 26.23 -17.56 -25.30
N ILE A 1097 24.96 -17.20 -25.10
CA ILE A 1097 24.58 -15.91 -24.52
C ILE A 1097 25.03 -15.83 -23.06
N ALA A 1098 24.82 -16.89 -22.27
CA ALA A 1098 25.28 -16.98 -20.88
C ALA A 1098 26.80 -16.74 -20.78
N GLY A 1099 27.60 -17.40 -21.62
CA GLY A 1099 29.06 -17.21 -21.63
C GLY A 1099 29.51 -15.84 -22.13
N LYS A 1100 28.91 -15.30 -23.20
CA LYS A 1100 29.37 -14.04 -23.83
C LYS A 1100 28.86 -12.78 -23.15
N GLU A 1101 27.59 -12.73 -22.76
CA GLU A 1101 26.95 -11.53 -22.19
C GLU A 1101 27.07 -11.48 -20.66
N PHE A 1102 27.20 -12.64 -20.01
CA PHE A 1102 27.15 -12.74 -18.54
C PHE A 1102 28.40 -13.36 -17.92
N ASP A 1103 29.39 -13.75 -18.72
CA ASP A 1103 30.64 -14.42 -18.28
C ASP A 1103 30.37 -15.66 -17.40
N LEU A 1104 29.33 -16.42 -17.76
CA LEU A 1104 28.83 -17.52 -16.95
C LEU A 1104 29.29 -18.88 -17.52
N PRO A 1105 29.93 -19.75 -16.73
CA PRO A 1105 30.24 -21.11 -17.15
C PRO A 1105 28.95 -21.93 -17.31
N SER A 1106 28.93 -22.79 -18.32
CA SER A 1106 27.80 -23.68 -18.59
C SER A 1106 28.24 -25.11 -18.89
N TYR A 1107 27.45 -26.06 -18.44
CA TYR A 1107 27.62 -27.50 -18.65
C TYR A 1107 26.46 -28.05 -19.48
N SER A 1108 26.72 -29.11 -20.23
CA SER A 1108 25.68 -29.93 -20.86
C SER A 1108 25.40 -31.18 -20.02
N PHE A 1109 24.28 -31.84 -20.27
CA PHE A 1109 24.01 -33.12 -19.61
C PHE A 1109 25.05 -34.18 -19.99
N GLN A 1110 25.65 -34.10 -21.19
CA GLN A 1110 26.80 -34.94 -21.56
C GLN A 1110 28.02 -34.70 -20.66
N THR A 1111 28.29 -33.46 -20.24
CA THR A 1111 29.33 -33.14 -19.25
C THR A 1111 29.08 -33.88 -17.93
N VAL A 1112 27.81 -33.95 -17.49
CA VAL A 1112 27.42 -34.71 -16.28
C VAL A 1112 27.65 -36.21 -16.46
N LEU A 1113 27.28 -36.78 -17.61
CA LEU A 1113 27.51 -38.20 -17.92
C LEU A 1113 28.98 -38.56 -17.90
N LEU A 1114 29.84 -37.72 -18.51
CA LEU A 1114 31.28 -37.95 -18.54
C LEU A 1114 31.87 -37.87 -17.13
N SER A 1115 31.46 -36.87 -16.34
CA SER A 1115 31.94 -36.73 -14.97
C SER A 1115 31.51 -37.89 -14.08
N ALA A 1116 30.29 -38.40 -14.26
CA ALA A 1116 29.79 -39.56 -13.54
C ALA A 1116 30.49 -40.87 -13.94
N LEU A 1117 30.89 -41.00 -15.20
CA LEU A 1117 31.73 -42.12 -15.64
C LEU A 1117 33.12 -42.06 -14.98
N GLU A 1118 33.70 -40.87 -14.86
CA GLU A 1118 35.00 -40.65 -14.24
C GLU A 1118 34.98 -40.85 -12.71
N SER A 1119 33.89 -40.51 -12.03
CA SER A 1119 33.69 -40.76 -10.60
C SER A 1119 33.25 -42.20 -10.27
N GLY A 1120 32.81 -42.97 -11.28
CA GLY A 1120 32.30 -44.33 -11.11
C GLY A 1120 30.81 -44.42 -10.74
N ASP A 1121 30.09 -43.29 -10.77
CA ASP A 1121 28.65 -43.21 -10.50
C ASP A 1121 27.78 -43.69 -11.67
N LEU A 1122 28.37 -43.82 -12.86
CA LEU A 1122 27.76 -44.33 -14.09
C LEU A 1122 28.64 -45.42 -14.71
N GLN A 1123 28.05 -46.54 -15.13
CA GLN A 1123 28.80 -47.61 -15.78
C GLN A 1123 29.16 -47.26 -17.24
N GLU A 1124 30.27 -47.82 -17.76
CA GLU A 1124 30.71 -47.58 -19.15
C GLU A 1124 29.63 -47.98 -20.18
N GLU A 1125 28.86 -49.03 -19.89
CA GLU A 1125 27.74 -49.47 -20.75
C GLU A 1125 26.56 -48.47 -20.74
N GLU A 1126 26.21 -47.92 -19.58
CA GLU A 1126 25.14 -46.91 -19.44
C GLU A 1126 25.54 -45.57 -20.08
N TYR A 1127 26.81 -45.20 -19.99
CA TYR A 1127 27.36 -44.03 -20.67
C TYR A 1127 27.22 -44.16 -22.20
N HIS A 1128 27.71 -45.24 -22.79
CA HIS A 1128 27.63 -45.44 -24.24
C HIS A 1128 26.18 -45.56 -24.73
N GLU A 1129 25.29 -46.19 -23.95
CA GLU A 1129 23.86 -46.22 -24.26
C GLU A 1129 23.25 -44.81 -24.27
N SER A 1130 23.65 -43.95 -23.34
CA SER A 1130 23.18 -42.57 -23.26
C SER A 1130 23.67 -41.74 -24.44
N ILE A 1131 24.94 -41.86 -24.83
CA ILE A 1131 25.48 -41.18 -26.02
C ILE A 1131 24.75 -41.63 -27.30
N MET A 1132 24.47 -42.93 -27.43
CA MET A 1132 23.68 -43.45 -28.55
C MET A 1132 22.28 -42.85 -28.57
N LYS A 1133 21.58 -42.79 -27.43
CA LYS A 1133 20.24 -42.20 -27.33
C LYS A 1133 20.23 -40.71 -27.70
N LEU A 1134 21.23 -39.94 -27.30
CA LEU A 1134 21.36 -38.52 -27.68
C LEU A 1134 21.48 -38.37 -29.21
N VAL A 1135 22.39 -39.12 -29.84
CA VAL A 1135 22.56 -39.08 -31.31
C VAL A 1135 21.27 -39.47 -32.02
N LEU A 1136 20.63 -40.57 -31.61
CA LEU A 1136 19.37 -41.03 -32.22
C LEU A 1136 18.20 -40.05 -31.97
N SER A 1137 18.29 -39.19 -30.95
CA SER A 1137 17.33 -38.12 -30.66
C SER A 1137 17.71 -36.79 -31.31
N ASN A 1138 18.51 -36.83 -32.39
CA ASN A 1138 18.96 -35.67 -33.17
C ASN A 1138 19.81 -34.61 -32.42
N TYR A 1139 20.43 -34.95 -31.29
CA TYR A 1139 21.39 -34.04 -30.66
C TYR A 1139 22.62 -33.92 -31.55
N ARG A 1140 22.98 -32.69 -31.92
CA ARG A 1140 24.10 -32.39 -32.82
C ARG A 1140 25.33 -31.97 -32.04
N SER A 1141 26.47 -32.39 -32.56
CA SER A 1141 27.79 -32.18 -31.98
C SER A 1141 28.00 -32.77 -30.57
N PRO A 1142 27.55 -34.01 -30.26
CA PRO A 1142 28.01 -34.68 -29.05
C PRO A 1142 29.50 -35.04 -29.17
N VAL A 1143 30.22 -35.06 -28.05
CA VAL A 1143 31.60 -35.57 -28.05
C VAL A 1143 31.59 -37.07 -28.22
N LEU A 1144 32.00 -37.54 -29.38
CA LEU A 1144 32.12 -38.96 -29.69
C LEU A 1144 33.56 -39.43 -29.60
N THR A 1145 33.75 -40.66 -29.14
CA THR A 1145 35.03 -41.36 -29.10
C THR A 1145 34.99 -42.58 -30.00
N VAL A 1146 36.17 -43.11 -30.35
CA VAL A 1146 36.28 -44.37 -31.10
C VAL A 1146 35.54 -45.52 -30.38
N LYS A 1147 35.54 -45.51 -29.04
CA LYS A 1147 34.83 -46.52 -28.23
C LYS A 1147 33.31 -46.46 -28.44
N ASP A 1148 32.72 -45.26 -28.53
CA ASP A 1148 31.27 -45.11 -28.75
C ASP A 1148 30.84 -45.78 -30.06
N PHE A 1149 31.56 -45.51 -31.15
CA PHE A 1149 31.29 -46.13 -32.46
C PHE A 1149 31.44 -47.66 -32.44
N LEU A 1150 32.49 -48.16 -31.77
CA LEU A 1150 32.71 -49.60 -31.63
C LEU A 1150 31.61 -50.25 -30.79
N TRP A 1151 31.21 -49.61 -29.69
CA TRP A 1151 30.17 -50.11 -28.79
C TRP A 1151 28.81 -50.18 -29.49
N VAL A 1152 28.41 -49.15 -30.24
CA VAL A 1152 27.16 -49.17 -31.02
C VAL A 1152 27.19 -50.30 -32.04
N CYS A 1153 28.27 -50.44 -32.81
CA CYS A 1153 28.40 -51.53 -33.78
C CYS A 1153 28.33 -52.90 -33.08
N GLN A 1154 28.99 -53.07 -31.92
CA GLN A 1154 28.98 -54.31 -31.17
C GLN A 1154 27.60 -54.65 -30.61
N ARG A 1155 26.87 -53.67 -30.05
CA ARG A 1155 25.50 -53.84 -29.52
C ARG A 1155 24.55 -54.42 -30.55
N PHE A 1156 24.65 -53.96 -31.80
CA PHE A 1156 23.85 -54.45 -32.92
C PHE A 1156 24.53 -55.59 -33.70
N SER A 1157 25.51 -56.27 -33.10
CA SER A 1157 26.21 -57.41 -33.72
C SER A 1157 26.78 -57.10 -35.11
N TRP A 1158 27.27 -55.88 -35.31
CA TRP A 1158 27.85 -55.34 -36.54
C TRP A 1158 26.90 -55.31 -37.75
N ARG A 1159 25.58 -55.38 -37.51
CA ARG A 1159 24.56 -55.26 -38.56
C ARG A 1159 24.27 -53.80 -38.85
N LEU A 1160 24.10 -53.46 -40.13
CA LEU A 1160 23.71 -52.12 -40.59
C LEU A 1160 22.19 -51.88 -40.40
N GLU A 1161 21.74 -51.98 -39.15
CA GLU A 1161 20.38 -51.58 -38.74
C GLU A 1161 20.18 -50.06 -38.91
N PRO A 1162 18.93 -49.55 -38.98
CA PRO A 1162 18.66 -48.11 -39.12
C PRO A 1162 19.40 -47.24 -38.10
N GLU A 1163 19.47 -47.68 -36.84
CA GLU A 1163 20.14 -46.98 -35.73
C GLU A 1163 21.65 -46.91 -35.94
N VAL A 1164 22.27 -48.02 -36.36
CA VAL A 1164 23.71 -48.08 -36.66
C VAL A 1164 24.03 -47.21 -37.86
N LYS A 1165 23.21 -47.27 -38.91
CA LYS A 1165 23.36 -46.39 -40.08
C LYS A 1165 23.28 -44.93 -39.67
N TYR A 1166 22.26 -44.55 -38.88
CA TYR A 1166 22.07 -43.19 -38.40
C TYR A 1166 23.27 -42.72 -37.59
N PHE A 1167 23.72 -43.50 -36.60
CA PHE A 1167 24.87 -43.15 -35.75
C PHE A 1167 26.17 -42.99 -36.56
N LEU A 1168 26.41 -43.86 -37.54
CA LEU A 1168 27.57 -43.76 -38.43
C LEU A 1168 27.53 -42.55 -39.36
N ARG A 1169 26.36 -41.92 -39.58
CA ARG A 1169 26.27 -40.67 -40.35
C ARG A 1169 26.89 -39.47 -39.62
N GLU A 1170 27.20 -39.56 -38.33
CA GLU A 1170 27.98 -38.52 -37.64
C GLU A 1170 29.38 -38.34 -38.26
N LEU A 1171 29.89 -39.35 -38.99
CA LEU A 1171 31.12 -39.24 -39.76
C LEU A 1171 30.97 -38.40 -41.04
N GLU A 1172 29.74 -38.11 -41.49
CA GLU A 1172 29.44 -37.26 -42.64
C GLU A 1172 29.66 -35.76 -42.35
N ASP A 1173 29.68 -35.36 -41.07
CA ASP A 1173 29.76 -33.95 -40.67
C ASP A 1173 31.14 -33.35 -40.96
N ALA A 1174 31.19 -32.43 -41.93
CA ALA A 1174 32.41 -31.74 -42.35
C ALA A 1174 33.10 -30.94 -41.22
N GLN A 1175 32.41 -30.61 -40.12
CA GLN A 1175 33.02 -29.95 -38.97
C GLN A 1175 33.90 -30.88 -38.13
N THR A 1176 33.68 -32.20 -38.21
CA THR A 1176 34.52 -33.18 -37.50
C THR A 1176 35.88 -33.31 -38.19
N SER A 1177 36.99 -33.30 -37.43
CA SER A 1177 38.33 -33.31 -38.02
C SER A 1177 38.62 -34.54 -38.88
N ALA A 1178 39.26 -34.34 -40.04
CA ALA A 1178 39.63 -35.42 -40.95
C ALA A 1178 40.48 -36.53 -40.28
N LEU A 1179 41.32 -36.15 -39.30
CA LEU A 1179 42.12 -37.10 -38.53
C LEU A 1179 41.25 -38.00 -37.65
N PHE A 1180 40.30 -37.44 -36.91
CA PHE A 1180 39.41 -38.21 -36.05
C PHE A 1180 38.55 -39.16 -36.88
N VAL A 1181 37.99 -38.70 -37.99
CA VAL A 1181 37.17 -39.51 -38.90
C VAL A 1181 37.97 -40.68 -39.48
N ALA A 1182 39.19 -40.43 -39.96
CA ALA A 1182 40.08 -41.49 -40.44
C ALA A 1182 40.47 -42.49 -39.33
N ASN A 1183 40.66 -41.99 -38.11
CA ASN A 1183 40.96 -42.78 -36.92
C ASN A 1183 39.79 -43.73 -36.54
N VAL A 1184 38.58 -43.20 -36.43
CA VAL A 1184 37.37 -44.01 -36.16
C VAL A 1184 37.15 -45.03 -37.28
N THR A 1185 37.19 -44.58 -38.54
CA THR A 1185 36.92 -45.44 -39.70
C THR A 1185 37.92 -46.60 -39.78
N SER A 1186 39.21 -46.37 -39.51
CA SER A 1186 40.19 -47.46 -39.54
C SER A 1186 39.98 -48.50 -38.43
N GLU A 1187 39.57 -48.10 -37.22
CA GLU A 1187 39.19 -49.08 -36.17
C GLU A 1187 37.90 -49.82 -36.52
N LEU A 1188 36.89 -49.13 -37.08
CA LEU A 1188 35.66 -49.77 -37.53
C LEU A 1188 35.92 -50.80 -38.62
N VAL A 1189 36.72 -50.47 -39.63
CA VAL A 1189 37.08 -51.38 -40.72
C VAL A 1189 37.85 -52.59 -40.19
N LYS A 1190 38.83 -52.38 -39.32
CA LYS A 1190 39.60 -53.46 -38.68
C LYS A 1190 38.69 -54.40 -37.90
N ASN A 1191 37.82 -53.86 -37.05
CA ASN A 1191 36.94 -54.67 -36.21
C ASN A 1191 35.79 -55.31 -37.01
N ALA A 1192 35.32 -54.70 -38.10
CA ALA A 1192 34.41 -55.34 -39.05
C ALA A 1192 35.05 -56.59 -39.68
N CYS A 1193 36.35 -56.53 -40.02
CA CYS A 1193 37.09 -57.69 -40.54
C CYS A 1193 37.25 -58.82 -39.50
N LEU A 1194 37.29 -58.48 -38.21
CA LEU A 1194 37.43 -59.45 -37.12
C LEU A 1194 36.10 -60.10 -36.72
N ASN A 1195 35.01 -59.33 -36.75
CA ASN A 1195 33.72 -59.75 -36.20
C ASN A 1195 32.72 -60.25 -37.26
N LEU A 1196 32.85 -59.82 -38.53
CA LEU A 1196 31.97 -60.26 -39.62
C LEU A 1196 32.57 -61.43 -40.41
N SER A 1197 32.00 -62.62 -40.20
CA SER A 1197 32.43 -63.88 -40.83
C SER A 1197 32.03 -63.99 -42.31
N GLN A 1198 30.95 -63.34 -42.73
CA GLN A 1198 30.49 -63.34 -44.13
C GLN A 1198 31.13 -62.18 -44.90
N ASP A 1199 31.80 -62.48 -46.02
CA ASP A 1199 32.44 -61.49 -46.89
C ASP A 1199 31.42 -60.42 -47.36
N VAL A 1200 30.21 -60.82 -47.74
CA VAL A 1200 29.15 -59.90 -48.22
C VAL A 1200 28.76 -58.85 -47.16
N SER A 1201 28.55 -59.27 -45.91
CA SER A 1201 28.16 -58.36 -44.83
C SER A 1201 29.28 -57.37 -44.49
N ARG A 1202 30.53 -57.83 -44.56
CA ARG A 1202 31.71 -56.99 -44.34
C ARG A 1202 31.89 -55.96 -45.45
N ASP A 1203 31.75 -56.37 -46.70
CA ASP A 1203 31.91 -55.49 -47.85
C ASP A 1203 30.80 -54.42 -47.86
N LEU A 1204 29.55 -54.78 -47.53
CA LEU A 1204 28.44 -53.82 -47.36
C LEU A 1204 28.70 -52.81 -46.25
N PHE A 1205 29.28 -53.25 -45.12
CA PHE A 1205 29.64 -52.35 -44.01
C PHE A 1205 30.73 -51.36 -44.41
N ILE A 1206 31.79 -51.84 -45.07
CA ILE A 1206 32.89 -51.00 -45.55
C ILE A 1206 32.41 -50.04 -46.65
N ASP A 1207 31.56 -50.51 -47.58
CA ASP A 1207 30.98 -49.68 -48.63
C ASP A 1207 30.07 -48.58 -48.06
N PHE A 1208 29.26 -48.89 -47.04
CA PHE A 1208 28.45 -47.89 -46.34
C PHE A 1208 29.34 -46.81 -45.72
N LEU A 1209 30.38 -47.19 -44.96
CA LEU A 1209 31.32 -46.23 -44.37
C LEU A 1209 31.96 -45.33 -45.42
N LEU A 1210 32.49 -45.92 -46.49
CA LEU A 1210 33.10 -45.16 -47.59
C LEU A 1210 32.09 -44.22 -48.25
N THR A 1211 30.86 -44.68 -48.49
CA THR A 1211 29.78 -43.87 -49.05
C THR A 1211 29.41 -42.69 -48.16
N SER A 1212 29.35 -42.90 -46.83
CA SER A 1212 29.16 -41.80 -45.87
C SER A 1212 30.31 -40.79 -45.93
N LEU A 1213 31.56 -41.25 -45.96
CA LEU A 1213 32.72 -40.36 -46.11
C LEU A 1213 32.68 -39.55 -47.41
N GLY A 1214 32.15 -40.12 -48.49
CA GLY A 1214 31.97 -39.46 -49.79
C GLY A 1214 31.12 -38.19 -49.76
N LYS A 1215 30.29 -37.99 -48.73
CA LYS A 1215 29.47 -36.78 -48.59
C LYS A 1215 30.23 -35.59 -48.00
N ARG A 1216 31.43 -35.82 -47.46
CA ARG A 1216 32.26 -34.77 -46.87
C ARG A 1216 32.97 -33.97 -47.96
N SER A 1217 33.19 -32.69 -47.69
CA SER A 1217 33.99 -31.81 -48.56
C SER A 1217 35.49 -32.12 -48.53
N ASP A 1218 36.00 -32.69 -47.43
CA ASP A 1218 37.42 -33.01 -47.16
C ASP A 1218 37.77 -34.50 -47.38
N VAL A 1219 36.92 -35.24 -48.12
CA VAL A 1219 37.02 -36.71 -48.25
C VAL A 1219 38.37 -37.22 -48.75
N THR A 1220 39.03 -36.49 -49.65
CA THR A 1220 40.34 -36.89 -50.20
C THR A 1220 41.42 -36.92 -49.12
N GLU A 1221 41.38 -35.96 -48.18
CA GLU A 1221 42.27 -35.92 -47.04
C GLU A 1221 41.98 -37.07 -46.05
N VAL A 1222 40.69 -37.30 -45.75
CA VAL A 1222 40.25 -38.39 -44.87
C VAL A 1222 40.70 -39.75 -45.40
N VAL A 1223 40.48 -40.03 -46.68
CA VAL A 1223 40.81 -41.32 -47.30
C VAL A 1223 42.32 -41.54 -47.37
N SER A 1224 43.11 -40.49 -47.62
CA SER A 1224 44.57 -40.55 -47.59
C SER A 1224 45.09 -40.95 -46.20
N ARG A 1225 44.59 -40.28 -45.15
CA ARG A 1225 44.93 -40.59 -43.75
C ARG A 1225 44.44 -41.99 -43.34
N LEU A 1226 43.24 -42.38 -43.77
CA LEU A 1226 42.65 -43.69 -43.52
C LEU A 1226 43.54 -44.82 -44.04
N LYS A 1227 44.05 -44.71 -45.28
CA LYS A 1227 44.96 -45.70 -45.87
C LYS A 1227 46.23 -45.87 -45.04
N MET A 1228 46.84 -44.78 -44.57
CA MET A 1228 48.03 -44.85 -43.71
C MET A 1228 47.73 -45.58 -42.40
N LEU A 1229 46.63 -45.22 -41.74
CA LEU A 1229 46.21 -45.83 -40.47
C LEU A 1229 45.85 -47.32 -40.62
N LEU A 1230 45.23 -47.71 -41.73
CA LEU A 1230 44.91 -49.12 -42.01
C LEU A 1230 46.17 -49.98 -42.18
N VAL A 1231 47.19 -49.47 -42.86
CA VAL A 1231 48.47 -50.19 -43.03
C VAL A 1231 49.14 -50.45 -41.68
N GLU A 1232 49.11 -49.48 -40.77
CA GLU A 1232 49.65 -49.61 -39.43
C GLU A 1232 48.82 -50.60 -38.58
N ARG A 1233 47.49 -50.40 -38.53
CA ARG A 1233 46.59 -51.12 -37.60
C ARG A 1233 46.26 -52.54 -38.02
N MET A 1234 46.25 -52.82 -39.32
CA MET A 1234 45.96 -54.15 -39.86
C MET A 1234 47.22 -54.93 -40.23
N ARG A 1235 48.40 -54.51 -39.76
CA ARG A 1235 49.68 -55.20 -40.02
C ARG A 1235 49.66 -56.69 -39.62
N LEU A 1236 48.86 -57.04 -38.60
CA LEU A 1236 48.66 -58.42 -38.12
C LEU A 1236 47.47 -59.13 -38.80
N LEU A 1237 46.81 -58.51 -39.79
CA LEU A 1237 45.71 -59.07 -40.58
C LEU A 1237 46.07 -59.10 -42.08
N PRO A 1238 47.13 -59.85 -42.48
CA PRO A 1238 47.70 -59.79 -43.83
C PRO A 1238 46.74 -60.28 -44.93
N VAL A 1239 45.72 -61.07 -44.58
CA VAL A 1239 44.70 -61.57 -45.53
C VAL A 1239 43.67 -60.50 -45.88
N TYR A 1240 43.32 -59.62 -44.93
CA TYR A 1240 42.25 -58.64 -45.10
C TYR A 1240 42.78 -57.30 -45.63
N LEU A 1241 43.97 -56.86 -45.22
CA LEU A 1241 44.51 -55.55 -45.60
C LEU A 1241 44.56 -55.31 -47.13
N PRO A 1242 45.06 -56.25 -47.97
CA PRO A 1242 45.07 -56.05 -49.43
C PRO A 1242 43.66 -55.97 -50.03
N LYS A 1243 42.70 -56.74 -49.49
CA LYS A 1243 41.30 -56.72 -49.93
C LYS A 1243 40.64 -55.38 -49.62
N VAL A 1244 40.78 -54.90 -48.39
CA VAL A 1244 40.24 -53.60 -47.95
C VAL A 1244 40.83 -52.45 -48.77
N LEU A 1245 42.16 -52.42 -48.99
CA LEU A 1245 42.79 -51.38 -49.81
C LEU A 1245 42.34 -51.44 -51.28
N ALA A 1246 42.06 -52.64 -51.81
CA ALA A 1246 41.49 -52.79 -53.14
C ALA A 1246 40.04 -52.24 -53.20
N THR A 1247 39.21 -52.52 -52.20
CA THR A 1247 37.85 -51.97 -52.09
C THR A 1247 37.85 -50.45 -52.06
N ILE A 1248 38.75 -49.83 -51.27
CA ILE A 1248 38.89 -48.36 -51.22
C ILE A 1248 39.29 -47.79 -52.59
N ARG A 1249 40.25 -48.42 -53.30
CA ARG A 1249 40.66 -47.98 -54.64
C ARG A 1249 39.53 -48.08 -55.66
N ILE A 1250 38.74 -49.14 -55.62
CA ILE A 1250 37.57 -49.32 -56.50
C ILE A 1250 36.55 -48.21 -56.21
N TRP A 1251 36.27 -47.95 -54.93
CA TRP A 1251 35.35 -46.90 -54.52
C TRP A 1251 35.81 -45.50 -54.99
N GLU A 1252 37.10 -45.15 -54.85
CA GLU A 1252 37.66 -43.89 -55.37
C GLU A 1252 37.46 -43.74 -56.89
N GLN A 1253 37.73 -44.80 -57.66
CA GLN A 1253 37.53 -44.82 -59.11
C GLN A 1253 36.07 -44.64 -59.52
N VAL A 1254 35.14 -45.26 -58.78
CA VAL A 1254 33.69 -45.19 -59.07
C VAL A 1254 33.11 -43.81 -58.73
N LYS A 1255 33.63 -43.15 -57.69
CA LYS A 1255 33.14 -41.83 -57.24
C LYS A 1255 33.91 -40.64 -57.83
N GLY A 1256 35.03 -40.87 -58.50
CA GLY A 1256 35.81 -39.84 -59.19
C GLY A 1256 36.76 -39.04 -58.27
N TYR A 1257 37.26 -39.65 -57.21
CA TYR A 1257 38.19 -39.06 -56.23
C TYR A 1257 39.66 -39.35 -56.53
#